data_AF-A0A8T1UN67-F1
#
_entry.id   AF-A0A8T1UN67-F1
#
_cell.length_a   1.000
_cell.length_b   1.000
_cell.length_c   1.000
_cell.angle_alpha   90.00
_cell.angle_beta   90.00
_cell.angle_gamma   90.00
#
_symmetry.space_group_name_H-M   'P 1'
#
loop_
_entity.id
_entity.type
_entity.pdbx_description
1 polymer ?
#
loop_
_entity_poly.entity_id
_entity_poly.type
_entity_poly.pdbx_seq_one_letter_code
_entity_poly.pdbx_strand_id
1 'polypeptide(L)'
;MPLPVDAHPLSPEAVRPGMHTVPDDNVGARVQVTKLPTPVTSDSSDGESTTTLPPAPSAPKADEMRELEMQMTPRCQLEDFTPFARCHLWKLMMSFYDRQGVDSWAQGIVPHFITSNTFIAKRYSNVLSAYFRDALKPGSVSPVDPTQHFYIVELGAGSGKFSFYFLKALVQMESVLDFPLSNIRYIMTDFTEQNFNFWKTHPALAPFVKRGIVDFAIFDATTDTELRLSSSGQVVRPNELTNPLCLIANYLFDTLYHDLFQVDGGVLKEGLVSVGSKRAEEPDPLDPEIIKRLNNIFKYEQIDEAYYGEARPHCNNILKWYHEYFDPASSGATILVPIGAMSAIERLAALSKNGLVVLSGDKGNNNPDHFRGVSDPHIAVHGSFSVMVNYHAIGVYFASRGGFALHSPQEEASLKVSAFVLPASAAGESEAPSSTMTELYGDGLDKTCEKRSLKFPHLTAAFRDEIVSFGPNDFFVMQKSTKEDAKAPSLKAVLALMKLSGWDPDVFYKFRDVLLDQSPTATAKLKQDVMYGIPMVWKNYYALDKEKDVAFEIGRLYYGLHEYNSALAYYTLSSQEMGKHHVTSHNMGLCHYSKKQLELAATCFEEAYALNHSYQKAATWLQRVRKELGIVADGVAALPVQTTITGIEAVVDHQQVQRSAGSLVAHQVLLTMPDHEDEKTHWSPGVDLQRKQEVQNGTSNV
;
A
#
# COMPACT_ATOMS: atom_id res chain seq x y z
N MET A 1 -33.27 -3.14 36.45
CA MET A 1 -33.16 -4.36 37.28
C MET A 1 -31.70 -4.79 37.28
N PRO A 2 -31.03 -4.92 38.43
CA PRO A 2 -29.66 -5.39 38.48
C PRO A 2 -29.61 -6.91 38.66
N LEU A 3 -28.65 -7.58 38.01
CA LEU A 3 -28.26 -8.96 38.31
C LEU A 3 -26.91 -8.95 39.05
N PRO A 4 -26.65 -9.94 39.92
CA PRO A 4 -25.62 -9.87 40.95
C PRO A 4 -24.27 -10.48 40.55
N VAL A 5 -23.27 -10.05 41.29
CA VAL A 5 -21.88 -10.54 41.34
C VAL A 5 -21.76 -11.60 42.43
N ASP A 6 -20.99 -12.66 42.18
CA ASP A 6 -20.15 -13.47 43.10
C ASP A 6 -19.87 -14.85 42.44
N ALA A 7 -18.74 -15.54 42.53
CA ALA A 7 -17.35 -15.24 42.91
C ALA A 7 -16.47 -16.50 42.58
N HIS A 8 -15.31 -16.27 41.95
CA HIS A 8 -14.00 -16.93 42.18
C HIS A 8 -13.62 -18.37 41.73
N PRO A 9 -12.30 -18.68 41.58
CA PRO A 9 -11.67 -19.20 40.36
C PRO A 9 -11.12 -20.64 40.47
N LEU A 10 -10.80 -21.26 39.32
CA LEU A 10 -10.03 -22.50 39.25
C LEU A 10 -8.88 -22.38 38.24
N SER A 11 -7.71 -22.87 38.65
CA SER A 11 -6.40 -22.79 38.01
C SER A 11 -6.24 -23.71 36.78
N PRO A 12 -5.21 -23.49 35.94
CA PRO A 12 -5.02 -24.21 34.68
C PRO A 12 -4.04 -25.37 34.84
N GLU A 13 -4.37 -26.56 34.32
CA GLU A 13 -3.35 -27.51 33.86
C GLU A 13 -3.93 -28.64 32.97
N ALA A 14 -3.12 -28.99 31.97
CA ALA A 14 -3.09 -30.25 31.21
C ALA A 14 -4.17 -30.53 30.15
N VAL A 15 -3.85 -30.25 28.88
CA VAL A 15 -4.33 -31.05 27.74
C VAL A 15 -3.19 -31.28 26.74
N ARG A 16 -2.73 -32.53 26.64
CA ARG A 16 -1.94 -33.07 25.52
C ARG A 16 -2.90 -33.49 24.38
N PRO A 17 -2.54 -33.41 23.09
CA PRO A 17 -3.39 -33.93 22.02
C PRO A 17 -3.19 -35.44 21.84
N GLY A 18 -4.30 -36.19 21.92
CA GLY A 18 -4.38 -37.60 21.54
C GLY A 18 -4.67 -37.76 20.05
N MET A 19 -4.02 -38.76 19.44
CA MET A 19 -4.27 -39.25 18.09
C MET A 19 -5.71 -39.77 17.96
N HIS A 20 -6.43 -39.31 16.93
CA HIS A 20 -7.70 -39.91 16.53
C HIS A 20 -7.57 -40.60 15.16
N THR A 21 -7.72 -41.92 15.22
CA THR A 21 -8.04 -42.83 14.12
C THR A 21 -9.48 -42.60 13.66
N VAL A 22 -9.70 -42.51 12.33
CA VAL A 22 -11.03 -42.49 11.70
C VAL A 22 -11.26 -43.86 11.03
N PRO A 23 -12.45 -44.49 11.19
CA PRO A 23 -12.82 -45.68 10.43
C PRO A 23 -13.56 -45.34 9.13
N ASP A 24 -13.29 -46.15 8.12
CA ASP A 24 -13.95 -46.21 6.81
C ASP A 24 -15.45 -46.52 6.91
N ASP A 25 -16.23 -45.96 5.98
CA ASP A 25 -17.21 -46.76 5.24
C ASP A 25 -17.50 -46.18 3.84
N ASN A 26 -17.54 -47.12 2.88
CA ASN A 26 -17.62 -46.98 1.43
C ASN A 26 -18.99 -46.47 0.91
N VAL A 27 -19.00 -45.89 -0.31
CA VAL A 27 -19.68 -46.42 -1.53
C VAL A 27 -19.50 -45.41 -2.69
N GLY A 28 -19.07 -45.87 -3.88
CA GLY A 28 -19.55 -45.25 -5.13
C GLY A 28 -18.65 -45.03 -6.36
N ALA A 29 -17.84 -46.01 -6.76
CA ALA A 29 -17.61 -46.47 -8.16
C ALA A 29 -17.15 -45.55 -9.35
N ARG A 30 -16.24 -46.17 -10.14
CA ARG A 30 -15.78 -45.96 -11.54
C ARG A 30 -14.61 -44.95 -11.69
N VAL A 31 -13.44 -45.29 -12.28
CA VAL A 31 -13.18 -45.87 -13.63
C VAL A 31 -11.78 -46.54 -13.74
N GLN A 32 -11.74 -47.67 -14.46
CA GLN A 32 -10.69 -48.38 -15.28
C GLN A 32 -9.19 -48.00 -15.15
N VAL A 33 -8.26 -48.92 -14.77
CA VAL A 33 -7.64 -50.08 -15.48
C VAL A 33 -6.62 -49.68 -16.57
N THR A 34 -5.29 -49.80 -16.35
CA THR A 34 -4.33 -50.86 -16.78
C THR A 34 -2.90 -50.26 -16.65
N LYS A 35 -1.74 -50.91 -16.48
CA LYS A 35 -1.25 -52.31 -16.40
C LYS A 35 0.21 -52.27 -15.87
N LEU A 36 0.58 -53.19 -14.99
CA LEU A 36 1.97 -53.64 -14.77
C LEU A 36 2.42 -54.61 -15.89
N PRO A 37 3.72 -54.94 -15.94
CA PRO A 37 4.06 -56.37 -15.90
C PRO A 37 5.17 -56.76 -14.90
N THR A 38 5.12 -58.05 -14.60
CA THR A 38 5.76 -58.88 -13.56
C THR A 38 7.11 -59.51 -14.03
N PRO A 39 7.81 -60.36 -13.22
CA PRO A 39 9.27 -60.53 -13.15
C PRO A 39 9.76 -61.82 -13.85
N VAL A 40 11.04 -62.21 -13.67
CA VAL A 40 11.51 -63.62 -13.51
C VAL A 40 13.05 -63.77 -13.32
N THR A 41 13.41 -64.45 -12.21
CA THR A 41 14.49 -65.43 -11.87
C THR A 41 16.01 -65.16 -11.94
N SER A 42 16.60 -65.29 -10.74
CA SER A 42 17.80 -66.05 -10.28
C SER A 42 18.89 -66.56 -11.25
N ASP A 43 20.16 -66.34 -10.88
CA ASP A 43 21.10 -67.44 -10.66
C ASP A 43 22.31 -67.05 -9.77
N SER A 44 22.84 -68.03 -9.05
CA SER A 44 23.93 -67.96 -8.06
C SER A 44 25.26 -68.46 -8.62
N SER A 45 26.40 -67.88 -8.22
CA SER A 45 27.65 -68.63 -7.98
C SER A 45 28.74 -67.77 -7.31
N ASP A 46 29.48 -68.43 -6.41
CA ASP A 46 30.61 -67.95 -5.62
C ASP A 46 31.87 -67.63 -6.45
N GLY A 47 32.68 -66.67 -6.00
CA GLY A 47 34.00 -66.41 -6.59
C GLY A 47 34.81 -65.34 -5.83
N GLU A 48 35.82 -65.82 -5.12
CA GLU A 48 36.97 -65.17 -4.44
C GLU A 48 37.24 -63.66 -4.64
N SER A 49 37.39 -62.99 -3.49
CA SER A 49 37.92 -61.63 -3.34
C SER A 49 39.44 -61.58 -3.62
N THR A 50 39.82 -60.91 -4.71
CA THR A 50 41.15 -60.33 -4.88
C THR A 50 41.02 -58.81 -4.99
N THR A 51 41.73 -58.10 -4.12
CA THR A 51 41.82 -56.64 -4.04
C THR A 51 42.54 -56.06 -5.27
N THR A 52 41.83 -55.27 -6.06
CA THR A 52 42.41 -54.30 -7.01
C THR A 52 41.75 -52.93 -6.83
N LEU A 53 42.57 -51.91 -6.65
CA LEU A 53 42.16 -50.50 -6.58
C LEU A 53 41.45 -50.08 -7.88
N PRO A 54 40.37 -49.27 -7.83
CA PRO A 54 39.75 -48.73 -9.03
C PRO A 54 40.70 -47.72 -9.72
N PRO A 55 40.71 -47.64 -11.06
CA PRO A 55 41.51 -46.64 -11.76
C PRO A 55 40.93 -45.24 -11.51
N ALA A 56 41.81 -44.24 -11.49
CA ALA A 56 41.43 -42.84 -11.40
C ALA A 56 40.42 -42.46 -12.50
N PRO A 57 39.44 -41.57 -12.24
CA PRO A 57 38.47 -41.18 -13.25
C PRO A 57 39.18 -40.54 -14.45
N SER A 58 38.96 -41.10 -15.64
CA SER A 58 39.44 -40.52 -16.89
C SER A 58 38.71 -39.20 -17.15
N ALA A 59 39.45 -38.19 -17.63
CA ALA A 59 38.89 -36.91 -18.07
C ALA A 59 37.74 -37.14 -19.09
N PRO A 60 36.66 -36.35 -19.04
CA PRO A 60 35.50 -36.52 -19.90
C PRO A 60 35.90 -36.39 -21.38
N LYS A 61 35.26 -37.19 -22.25
CA LYS A 61 35.53 -37.17 -23.69
C LYS A 61 35.01 -35.85 -24.29
N ALA A 62 35.63 -35.39 -25.39
CA ALA A 62 35.29 -34.11 -26.03
C ALA A 62 33.80 -33.99 -26.42
N ASP A 63 33.11 -35.09 -26.69
CA ASP A 63 31.66 -35.10 -26.96
C ASP A 63 30.79 -34.93 -25.70
N GLU A 64 31.24 -35.41 -24.53
CA GLU A 64 30.57 -35.15 -23.24
C GLU A 64 30.79 -33.70 -22.79
N MET A 65 31.98 -33.13 -23.05
CA MET A 65 32.21 -31.69 -22.86
C MET A 65 31.33 -30.84 -23.78
N ARG A 66 31.09 -31.29 -25.02
CA ARG A 66 30.19 -30.62 -25.97
C ARG A 66 28.73 -30.72 -25.57
N GLU A 67 28.29 -31.84 -25.02
CA GLU A 67 26.94 -31.99 -24.46
C GLU A 67 26.76 -31.16 -23.18
N LEU A 68 27.80 -31.04 -22.34
CA LEU A 68 27.84 -30.13 -21.17
C LEU A 68 27.83 -28.65 -21.58
N GLU A 69 28.60 -28.26 -22.61
CA GLU A 69 28.59 -26.91 -23.18
C GLU A 69 27.27 -26.59 -23.90
N MET A 70 26.64 -27.56 -24.57
CA MET A 70 25.30 -27.42 -25.18
C MET A 70 24.16 -27.41 -24.15
N GLN A 71 24.41 -27.85 -22.90
CA GLN A 71 23.49 -27.75 -21.77
C GLN A 71 23.65 -26.46 -20.95
N MET A 72 24.69 -25.67 -21.17
CA MET A 72 24.81 -24.35 -20.54
C MET A 72 23.78 -23.42 -21.15
N THR A 73 22.69 -23.20 -20.41
CA THR A 73 21.70 -22.20 -20.77
C THR A 73 22.42 -20.85 -20.90
N PRO A 74 22.22 -20.10 -21.99
CA PRO A 74 22.89 -18.82 -22.17
C PRO A 74 22.61 -17.93 -20.95
N ARG A 75 23.69 -17.43 -20.32
CA ARG A 75 23.61 -16.54 -19.15
C ARG A 75 24.47 -15.31 -19.36
N CYS A 76 23.83 -14.15 -19.43
CA CYS A 76 24.48 -12.87 -19.36
C CYS A 76 24.73 -12.57 -17.89
N GLN A 77 25.99 -12.57 -17.48
CA GLN A 77 26.39 -12.14 -16.15
C GLN A 77 26.39 -10.61 -16.10
N LEU A 78 25.48 -10.05 -15.30
CA LEU A 78 25.40 -8.60 -15.07
C LEU A 78 26.40 -8.17 -14.00
N GLU A 79 26.61 -9.02 -12.99
CA GLU A 79 27.56 -8.80 -11.91
C GLU A 79 28.07 -10.14 -11.38
N ASP A 80 29.36 -10.20 -11.01
CA ASP A 80 29.93 -11.36 -10.31
C ASP A 80 29.49 -11.38 -8.83
N PHE A 81 29.95 -12.36 -8.05
CA PHE A 81 29.62 -12.49 -6.63
C PHE A 81 29.94 -11.24 -5.82
N THR A 82 28.89 -10.56 -5.34
CA THR A 82 28.95 -9.40 -4.43
C THR A 82 28.05 -9.63 -3.22
N PRO A 83 28.28 -8.95 -2.08
CA PRO A 83 27.35 -8.94 -0.95
C PRO A 83 25.94 -8.64 -1.41
N PHE A 84 24.95 -9.39 -0.91
CA PHE A 84 23.57 -9.26 -1.37
C PHE A 84 23.07 -7.81 -1.32
N ALA A 85 23.38 -7.04 -0.28
CA ALA A 85 22.96 -5.64 -0.14
C ALA A 85 23.56 -4.67 -1.17
N ARG A 86 24.65 -5.05 -1.83
CA ARG A 86 25.39 -4.21 -2.79
C ARG A 86 25.24 -4.67 -4.23
N CYS A 87 24.47 -5.73 -4.46
CA CYS A 87 24.39 -6.36 -5.75
C CYS A 87 23.56 -5.59 -6.78
N HIS A 88 23.71 -5.97 -8.04
CA HIS A 88 23.04 -5.35 -9.19
C HIS A 88 21.50 -5.44 -9.17
N LEU A 89 20.91 -6.34 -8.38
CA LEU A 89 19.45 -6.42 -8.23
C LEU A 89 18.87 -5.09 -7.72
N TRP A 90 19.50 -4.46 -6.74
CA TRP A 90 18.99 -3.20 -6.18
C TRP A 90 19.08 -2.05 -7.18
N LYS A 91 20.06 -2.07 -8.09
CA LYS A 91 20.16 -1.12 -9.20
C LYS A 91 19.01 -1.30 -10.19
N LEU A 92 18.63 -2.55 -10.51
CA LEU A 92 17.45 -2.85 -11.33
C LEU A 92 16.15 -2.37 -10.67
N MET A 93 16.03 -2.51 -9.34
CA MET A 93 14.84 -2.01 -8.62
C MET A 93 14.74 -0.49 -8.64
N MET A 94 15.84 0.22 -8.39
CA MET A 94 15.86 1.68 -8.51
C MET A 94 15.52 2.11 -9.94
N SER A 95 16.10 1.45 -10.96
CA SER A 95 15.81 1.71 -12.37
C SER A 95 14.33 1.48 -12.72
N PHE A 96 13.71 0.43 -12.18
CA PHE A 96 12.27 0.17 -12.37
C PHE A 96 11.43 1.36 -11.90
N TYR A 97 11.58 1.76 -10.63
CA TYR A 97 10.74 2.82 -10.06
C TYR A 97 11.06 4.19 -10.66
N ASP A 98 12.32 4.48 -10.97
CA ASP A 98 12.71 5.75 -11.62
C ASP A 98 12.13 5.88 -13.04
N ARG A 99 12.17 4.80 -13.83
CA ARG A 99 11.62 4.79 -15.19
C ARG A 99 10.10 4.75 -15.21
N GLN A 100 9.49 3.93 -14.35
CA GLN A 100 8.04 3.68 -14.35
C GLN A 100 7.25 4.74 -13.58
N GLY A 101 7.82 5.32 -12.51
CA GLY A 101 7.19 6.35 -11.69
C GLY A 101 5.80 5.93 -11.18
N VAL A 102 4.86 6.88 -11.22
CA VAL A 102 3.49 6.69 -10.71
C VAL A 102 2.72 5.59 -11.45
N ASP A 103 3.08 5.31 -12.70
CA ASP A 103 2.43 4.28 -13.51
C ASP A 103 2.64 2.88 -12.93
N SER A 104 3.65 2.69 -12.06
CA SER A 104 3.85 1.46 -11.28
C SER A 104 2.56 1.06 -10.55
N TRP A 105 1.81 2.03 -10.04
CA TRP A 105 0.55 1.80 -9.33
C TRP A 105 -0.68 2.08 -10.20
N ALA A 106 -0.63 3.10 -11.05
CA ALA A 106 -1.77 3.46 -11.90
C ALA A 106 -2.17 2.35 -12.88
N GLN A 107 -1.19 1.58 -13.39
CA GLN A 107 -1.41 0.44 -14.28
C GLN A 107 -1.54 -0.90 -13.53
N GLY A 108 -1.49 -0.87 -12.19
CA GLY A 108 -1.61 -2.07 -11.37
C GLY A 108 -0.42 -3.05 -11.46
N ILE A 109 0.76 -2.58 -11.90
CA ILE A 109 1.99 -3.40 -11.95
C ILE A 109 2.40 -3.79 -10.53
N VAL A 110 2.44 -2.80 -9.62
CA VAL A 110 2.74 -2.98 -8.21
C VAL A 110 1.44 -2.93 -7.40
N PRO A 111 1.10 -4.01 -6.66
CA PRO A 111 -0.09 -4.02 -5.81
C PRO A 111 0.07 -3.05 -4.63
N HIS A 112 -0.97 -2.25 -4.36
CA HIS A 112 -0.91 -1.20 -3.33
C HIS A 112 -2.14 -1.14 -2.42
N PHE A 113 -3.25 -1.79 -2.77
CA PHE A 113 -4.51 -1.62 -2.02
C PHE A 113 -4.37 -1.97 -0.53
N ILE A 114 -3.68 -3.05 -0.18
CA ILE A 114 -3.57 -3.50 1.22
C ILE A 114 -2.87 -2.48 2.14
N THR A 115 -2.00 -1.64 1.58
CA THR A 115 -1.28 -0.56 2.28
C THR A 115 -1.79 0.85 1.95
N SER A 116 -2.61 1.01 0.92
CA SER A 116 -3.10 2.32 0.43
C SER A 116 -4.62 2.39 0.38
N ASN A 117 -5.26 2.23 1.53
CA ASN A 117 -6.71 2.33 1.68
C ASN A 117 -7.11 3.16 2.91
N THR A 118 -8.37 3.58 2.93
CA THR A 118 -8.96 4.36 4.02
C THR A 118 -8.93 3.66 5.39
N PHE A 119 -9.02 2.32 5.42
CA PHE A 119 -9.01 1.54 6.66
C PHE A 119 -7.65 1.62 7.35
N ILE A 120 -6.55 1.24 6.68
CA ILE A 120 -5.21 1.26 7.27
C ILE A 120 -4.78 2.67 7.69
N ALA A 121 -5.10 3.68 6.88
CA ALA A 121 -4.82 5.08 7.20
C ALA A 121 -5.49 5.52 8.51
N LYS A 122 -6.76 5.16 8.71
CA LYS A 122 -7.48 5.43 9.95
C LYS A 122 -6.85 4.70 11.14
N ARG A 123 -6.50 3.41 10.99
CA ARG A 123 -5.85 2.63 12.06
C ARG A 123 -4.53 3.27 12.49
N TYR A 124 -3.69 3.67 11.54
CA TYR A 124 -2.42 4.33 11.85
C TYR A 124 -2.63 5.68 12.54
N SER A 125 -3.63 6.46 12.13
CA SER A 125 -3.95 7.74 12.78
C SER A 125 -4.38 7.57 14.24
N ASN A 126 -5.13 6.51 14.56
CA ASN A 126 -5.54 6.17 15.92
C ASN A 126 -4.35 5.75 16.79
N VAL A 127 -3.44 4.93 16.24
CA VAL A 127 -2.20 4.52 16.91
C VAL A 127 -1.32 5.74 17.21
N LEU A 128 -1.16 6.67 16.26
CA LEU A 128 -0.40 7.90 16.47
C LEU A 128 -1.07 8.85 17.48
N SER A 129 -2.40 9.00 17.43
CA SER A 129 -3.13 9.78 18.45
C SER A 129 -2.94 9.21 19.85
N ALA A 130 -2.90 7.88 19.98
CA ALA A 130 -2.63 7.24 21.27
C ALA A 130 -1.19 7.45 21.73
N TYR A 131 -0.22 7.46 20.81
CA TYR A 131 1.16 7.87 21.12
C TYR A 131 1.22 9.29 21.67
N PHE A 132 0.51 10.27 21.07
CA PHE A 132 0.48 11.64 21.60
C PHE A 132 0.00 11.70 23.05
N ARG A 133 -1.01 10.91 23.43
CA ARG A 133 -1.48 10.85 24.83
C ARG A 133 -0.42 10.36 25.80
N ASP A 134 0.43 9.42 25.38
CA ASP A 134 1.54 8.96 26.21
C ASP A 134 2.71 9.95 26.21
N ALA A 135 2.96 10.60 25.08
CA ALA A 135 4.04 11.57 24.92
C ALA A 135 3.78 12.90 25.66
N LEU A 136 2.51 13.33 25.76
CA LEU A 136 2.10 14.57 26.45
C LEU A 136 2.02 14.42 27.97
N LYS A 137 2.12 13.20 28.52
CA LYS A 137 2.07 12.99 29.98
C LYS A 137 3.31 13.59 30.66
N PRO A 138 3.14 14.25 31.82
CA PRO A 138 4.28 14.65 32.64
C PRO A 138 5.19 13.46 32.97
N GLY A 139 6.50 13.62 32.74
CA GLY A 139 7.48 12.56 32.96
C GLY A 139 7.50 11.46 31.90
N SER A 140 6.86 11.67 30.74
CA SER A 140 6.96 10.76 29.60
C SER A 140 8.43 10.51 29.21
N VAL A 141 8.73 9.27 28.83
CA VAL A 141 10.06 8.89 28.32
C VAL A 141 10.27 9.28 26.85
N SER A 142 9.22 9.80 26.20
CA SER A 142 9.26 10.36 24.84
C SER A 142 8.44 11.65 24.79
N PRO A 143 8.88 12.71 25.49
CA PRO A 143 8.09 13.93 25.64
C PRO A 143 7.93 14.65 24.30
N VAL A 144 6.75 15.27 24.11
CA VAL A 144 6.47 16.18 22.98
C VAL A 144 6.15 17.58 23.49
N ASP A 145 6.66 18.60 22.79
CA ASP A 145 6.31 20.01 22.97
C ASP A 145 5.20 20.38 21.95
N PRO A 146 3.96 20.64 22.40
CA PRO A 146 2.85 20.99 21.52
C PRO A 146 3.00 22.35 20.83
N THR A 147 3.96 23.19 21.24
CA THR A 147 4.26 24.47 20.59
C THR A 147 5.20 24.32 19.40
N GLN A 148 5.89 23.19 19.28
CA GLN A 148 6.83 22.89 18.20
C GLN A 148 6.20 21.96 17.17
N HIS A 149 6.74 21.94 15.95
CA HIS A 149 6.26 21.04 14.92
C HIS A 149 6.53 19.56 15.25
N PHE A 150 5.56 18.70 14.98
CA PHE A 150 5.72 17.25 14.98
C PHE A 150 5.75 16.76 13.54
N TYR A 151 6.87 16.16 13.13
CA TYR A 151 7.08 15.70 11.76
C TYR A 151 6.68 14.23 11.61
N ILE A 152 5.84 13.96 10.61
CA ILE A 152 5.48 12.62 10.16
C ILE A 152 6.08 12.46 8.77
N VAL A 153 7.10 11.63 8.62
CA VAL A 153 7.74 11.34 7.33
C VAL A 153 7.16 10.03 6.79
N GLU A 154 6.49 10.09 5.65
CA GLU A 154 6.18 8.89 4.87
C GLU A 154 7.32 8.64 3.90
N LEU A 155 8.03 7.52 4.11
CA LEU A 155 9.14 7.10 3.27
C LEU A 155 8.61 6.23 2.14
N GLY A 156 8.88 6.64 0.89
CA GLY A 156 8.39 5.95 -0.30
C GLY A 156 6.86 6.04 -0.45
N ALA A 157 6.31 7.25 -0.49
CA ALA A 157 4.87 7.46 -0.57
C ALA A 157 4.24 6.96 -1.91
N GLY A 158 5.07 6.62 -2.91
CA GLY A 158 4.69 6.01 -4.18
C GLY A 158 3.60 6.75 -4.97
N SER A 159 2.34 6.31 -4.87
CA SER A 159 1.23 7.02 -5.53
C SER A 159 0.69 8.21 -4.73
N GLY A 160 1.04 8.36 -3.45
CA GLY A 160 0.50 9.37 -2.54
C GLY A 160 -0.92 9.07 -2.04
N LYS A 161 -1.49 7.92 -2.44
CA LYS A 161 -2.86 7.52 -2.10
C LYS A 161 -3.03 7.23 -0.61
N PHE A 162 -2.06 6.55 0.02
CA PHE A 162 -2.06 6.38 1.48
C PHE A 162 -1.98 7.75 2.19
N SER A 163 -1.07 8.62 1.77
CA SER A 163 -0.89 9.97 2.31
C SER A 163 -2.19 10.75 2.33
N PHE A 164 -2.93 10.74 1.21
CA PHE A 164 -4.24 11.37 1.11
C PHE A 164 -5.22 10.83 2.15
N TYR A 165 -5.32 9.51 2.32
CA TYR A 165 -6.21 8.91 3.31
C TYR A 165 -5.79 9.18 4.75
N PHE A 166 -4.49 9.18 5.03
CA PHE A 166 -3.97 9.47 6.36
C PHE A 166 -4.21 10.93 6.75
N LEU A 167 -3.95 11.88 5.85
CA LEU A 167 -4.24 13.30 6.03
C LEU A 167 -5.74 13.53 6.27
N LYS A 168 -6.61 12.83 5.54
CA LYS A 168 -8.05 12.88 5.77
C LYS A 168 -8.44 12.36 7.16
N ALA A 169 -7.86 11.24 7.59
CA ALA A 169 -8.12 10.69 8.91
C ALA A 169 -7.68 11.65 10.02
N LEU A 170 -6.50 12.27 9.89
CA LEU A 170 -6.02 13.30 10.81
C LEU A 170 -6.94 14.53 10.89
N VAL A 171 -7.40 15.04 9.74
CA VAL A 171 -8.34 16.17 9.71
C VAL A 171 -9.69 15.80 10.34
N GLN A 172 -10.17 14.58 10.11
CA GLN A 172 -11.44 14.12 10.69
C GLN A 172 -11.38 14.00 12.22
N MET A 173 -10.21 13.75 12.79
CA MET A 173 -10.01 13.62 14.23
C MET A 173 -9.52 14.92 14.90
N GLU A 174 -9.42 16.04 14.17
CA GLU A 174 -8.85 17.31 14.65
C GLU A 174 -9.45 17.78 15.99
N SER A 175 -10.76 17.62 16.18
CA SER A 175 -11.46 18.05 17.41
C SER A 175 -11.16 17.19 18.65
N VAL A 176 -10.59 16.00 18.47
CA VAL A 176 -10.28 15.04 19.55
C VAL A 176 -8.80 14.66 19.58
N LEU A 177 -7.98 15.32 18.77
CA LEU A 177 -6.54 15.10 18.71
C LEU A 177 -5.87 15.87 19.85
N ASP A 178 -5.16 15.16 20.72
CA ASP A 178 -4.48 15.76 21.88
C ASP A 178 -3.31 16.69 21.48
N PHE A 179 -2.74 16.48 20.30
CA PHE A 179 -1.70 17.33 19.72
C PHE A 179 -2.29 18.28 18.66
N PRO A 180 -1.96 19.58 18.65
CA PRO A 180 -2.57 20.53 17.73
C PRO A 180 -2.23 20.20 16.26
N LEU A 181 -3.25 19.95 15.44
CA LEU A 181 -3.08 19.60 14.02
C LEU A 181 -2.33 20.69 13.23
N SER A 182 -2.47 21.96 13.61
CA SER A 182 -1.73 23.09 13.01
C SER A 182 -0.21 22.97 13.17
N ASN A 183 0.25 22.20 14.16
CA ASN A 183 1.67 21.93 14.41
C ASN A 183 2.10 20.53 13.93
N ILE A 184 1.25 19.79 13.23
CA ILE A 184 1.68 18.56 12.55
C ILE A 184 2.16 18.93 11.14
N ARG A 185 3.28 18.33 10.73
CA ARG A 185 3.83 18.43 9.38
C ARG A 185 4.00 17.03 8.81
N TYR A 186 3.15 16.68 7.86
CA TYR A 186 3.24 15.43 7.11
C TYR A 186 4.15 15.63 5.90
N ILE A 187 5.25 14.89 5.82
CA ILE A 187 6.24 15.00 4.76
C ILE A 187 6.12 13.76 3.88
N MET A 188 5.60 13.94 2.66
CA MET A 188 5.60 12.89 1.65
C MET A 188 6.98 12.84 0.98
N THR A 189 7.59 11.65 0.96
CA THR A 189 8.92 11.49 0.36
C THR A 189 8.98 10.34 -0.65
N ASP A 190 9.79 10.54 -1.68
CA ASP A 190 10.18 9.54 -2.68
C ASP A 190 11.59 9.87 -3.17
N PHE A 191 12.28 8.91 -3.77
CA PHE A 191 13.54 9.20 -4.45
C PHE A 191 13.33 9.68 -5.90
N THR A 192 12.13 9.46 -6.48
CA THR A 192 11.84 9.78 -7.88
C THR A 192 11.20 11.17 -8.06
N GLU A 193 11.65 11.91 -9.07
CA GLU A 193 11.03 13.19 -9.47
C GLU A 193 9.62 12.99 -10.05
N GLN A 194 9.36 11.85 -10.70
CA GLN A 194 8.07 11.57 -11.33
C GLN A 194 6.93 11.52 -10.30
N ASN A 195 7.13 10.77 -9.20
CA ASN A 195 6.13 10.68 -8.11
C ASN A 195 5.94 12.04 -7.43
N PHE A 196 7.04 12.76 -7.18
CA PHE A 196 7.01 14.11 -6.62
C PHE A 196 6.15 15.07 -7.48
N ASN A 197 6.37 15.10 -8.79
CA ASN A 197 5.63 15.97 -9.71
C ASN A 197 4.13 15.61 -9.79
N PHE A 198 3.82 14.32 -9.67
CA PHE A 198 2.44 13.84 -9.60
C PHE A 198 1.73 14.38 -8.35
N TRP A 199 2.27 14.21 -7.14
CA TRP A 199 1.60 14.65 -5.92
C TRP A 199 1.50 16.16 -5.78
N LYS A 200 2.56 16.89 -6.16
CA LYS A 200 2.63 18.34 -6.04
C LYS A 200 1.49 19.04 -6.80
N THR A 201 1.01 18.42 -7.87
CA THR A 201 -0.08 18.93 -8.70
C THR A 201 -1.41 18.23 -8.47
N HIS A 202 -1.45 17.19 -7.62
CA HIS A 202 -2.64 16.37 -7.44
C HIS A 202 -3.76 17.14 -6.72
N PRO A 203 -4.97 17.29 -7.31
CA PRO A 203 -6.05 18.10 -6.75
C PRO A 203 -6.50 17.67 -5.35
N ALA A 204 -6.48 16.36 -5.06
CA ALA A 204 -6.90 15.84 -3.76
C ALA A 204 -5.96 16.24 -2.61
N LEU A 205 -4.71 16.61 -2.89
CA LEU A 205 -3.73 17.04 -1.89
C LEU A 205 -3.73 18.57 -1.68
N ALA A 206 -4.20 19.34 -2.67
CA ALA A 206 -4.20 20.80 -2.64
C ALA A 206 -4.83 21.44 -1.38
N PRO A 207 -5.96 20.92 -0.81
CA PRO A 207 -6.51 21.46 0.43
C PRO A 207 -5.57 21.34 1.64
N PHE A 208 -4.78 20.26 1.71
CA PHE A 208 -3.83 20.04 2.81
C PHE A 208 -2.59 20.91 2.65
N VAL A 209 -2.12 21.10 1.42
CA VAL A 209 -1.01 22.01 1.09
C VAL A 209 -1.40 23.44 1.49
N LYS A 210 -2.61 23.89 1.12
CA LYS A 210 -3.12 25.21 1.48
C LYS A 210 -3.22 25.43 2.99
N ARG A 211 -3.50 24.38 3.77
CA ARG A 211 -3.53 24.42 5.24
C ARG A 211 -2.13 24.33 5.87
N GLY A 212 -1.08 24.07 5.09
CA GLY A 212 0.29 23.90 5.59
C GLY A 212 0.50 22.60 6.39
N ILE A 213 -0.40 21.61 6.28
CA ILE A 213 -0.30 20.35 7.02
C ILE A 213 0.64 19.37 6.30
N VAL A 214 0.70 19.42 4.97
CA VAL A 214 1.56 18.55 4.15
C VAL A 214 2.66 19.35 3.47
N ASP A 215 3.85 18.76 3.39
CA ASP A 215 4.97 19.19 2.57
C ASP A 215 5.58 17.97 1.83
N PHE A 216 6.49 18.23 0.91
CA PHE A 216 7.07 17.24 0.01
C PHE A 216 8.59 17.33 0.04
N ALA A 217 9.29 16.21 -0.06
CA ALA A 217 10.73 16.18 -0.28
C ALA A 217 11.11 15.02 -1.20
N ILE A 218 12.09 15.25 -2.07
CA ILE A 218 12.83 14.15 -2.69
C ILE A 218 13.83 13.67 -1.64
N PHE A 219 13.77 12.39 -1.30
CA PHE A 219 14.62 11.79 -0.28
C PHE A 219 14.96 10.34 -0.69
N ASP A 220 16.23 10.10 -0.94
CA ASP A 220 16.76 8.78 -1.19
C ASP A 220 17.03 8.06 0.15
N ALA A 221 16.17 7.09 0.46
CA ALA A 221 16.26 6.22 1.62
C ALA A 221 17.58 5.41 1.71
N THR A 222 18.42 5.43 0.67
CA THR A 222 19.73 4.76 0.66
C THR A 222 20.90 5.66 1.02
N THR A 223 20.79 6.98 0.81
CA THR A 223 21.92 7.91 0.92
C THR A 223 21.64 9.19 1.71
N ASP A 224 20.42 9.73 1.67
CA ASP A 224 20.14 11.07 2.19
C ASP A 224 20.10 11.13 3.72
N THR A 225 20.56 12.27 4.26
CA THR A 225 20.70 12.54 5.71
C THR A 225 19.92 13.76 6.18
N GLU A 226 19.30 14.51 5.27
CA GLU A 226 18.54 15.73 5.58
C GLU A 226 17.29 15.81 4.70
N LEU A 227 16.23 16.44 5.19
CA LEU A 227 14.99 16.64 4.44
C LEU A 227 14.96 18.06 3.87
N ARG A 228 14.93 18.18 2.54
CA ARG A 228 14.77 19.46 1.83
C ARG A 228 13.31 19.64 1.44
N LEU A 229 12.57 20.44 2.19
CA LEU A 229 11.13 20.60 2.04
C LEU A 229 10.80 21.57 0.92
N SER A 230 9.99 21.13 -0.05
CA SER A 230 9.73 21.88 -1.27
C SER A 230 8.79 23.06 -1.08
N SER A 231 7.74 22.93 -0.26
CA SER A 231 6.70 23.95 -0.12
C SER A 231 7.11 25.04 0.85
N SER A 232 7.74 24.66 1.97
CA SER A 232 8.25 25.61 2.97
C SER A 232 9.64 26.16 2.65
N GLY A 233 10.44 25.46 1.83
CA GLY A 233 11.86 25.80 1.58
C GLY A 233 12.79 25.51 2.76
N GLN A 234 12.27 24.90 3.84
CA GLN A 234 13.04 24.54 5.02
C GLN A 234 13.94 23.34 4.70
N VAL A 235 15.14 23.32 5.28
CA VAL A 235 15.99 22.12 5.33
C VAL A 235 16.04 21.65 6.77
N VAL A 236 15.63 20.41 7.02
CA VAL A 236 15.69 19.76 8.33
C VAL A 236 16.93 18.89 8.38
N ARG A 237 17.86 19.23 9.27
CA ARG A 237 19.15 18.55 9.45
C ARG A 237 19.20 17.70 10.71
N PRO A 238 20.24 16.84 10.85
CA PRO A 238 20.48 16.12 12.08
C PRO A 238 20.47 17.02 13.31
N ASN A 239 19.77 16.57 14.36
CA ASN A 239 19.58 17.24 15.64
C ASN A 239 18.85 18.59 15.57
N GLU A 240 18.03 18.86 14.55
CA GLU A 240 17.24 20.10 14.48
C GLU A 240 15.83 19.95 15.08
N LEU A 241 15.24 18.76 15.06
CA LEU A 241 13.87 18.57 15.56
C LEU A 241 13.83 18.44 17.08
N THR A 242 12.98 19.27 17.71
CA THR A 242 12.68 19.18 19.15
C THR A 242 11.78 18.00 19.46
N ASN A 243 10.74 17.77 18.66
CA ASN A 243 9.84 16.64 18.87
C ASN A 243 10.41 15.35 18.25
N PRO A 244 10.07 14.18 18.81
CA PRO A 244 10.27 12.89 18.15
C PRO A 244 9.78 12.92 16.70
N LEU A 245 10.50 12.24 15.81
CA LEU A 245 10.06 12.06 14.43
C LEU A 245 9.15 10.82 14.35
N CYS A 246 8.05 10.91 13.60
CA CYS A 246 7.27 9.74 13.23
C CYS A 246 7.62 9.33 11.79
N LEU A 247 7.96 8.06 11.59
CA LEU A 247 8.24 7.46 10.29
C LEU A 247 7.10 6.50 9.93
N ILE A 248 6.56 6.62 8.73
CA ILE A 248 5.67 5.64 8.12
C ILE A 248 6.37 5.03 6.91
N ALA A 249 6.47 3.71 6.87
CA ALA A 249 7.11 2.97 5.77
C ALA A 249 6.25 1.75 5.40
N ASN A 250 5.36 1.90 4.43
CA ASN A 250 4.50 0.81 3.96
C ASN A 250 4.97 0.34 2.59
N TYR A 251 5.15 -0.98 2.40
CA TYR A 251 5.63 -1.54 1.12
C TYR A 251 6.93 -0.88 0.64
N LEU A 252 7.83 -0.66 1.60
CA LEU A 252 9.13 -0.03 1.35
C LEU A 252 10.26 -0.90 1.86
N PHE A 253 10.15 -1.46 3.06
CA PHE A 253 11.29 -2.19 3.63
C PHE A 253 11.58 -3.45 2.84
N ASP A 254 10.59 -4.03 2.14
CA ASP A 254 10.74 -5.17 1.21
C ASP A 254 11.45 -4.83 -0.11
N THR A 255 11.62 -3.54 -0.38
CA THR A 255 12.23 -2.96 -1.59
C THR A 255 13.47 -2.11 -1.29
N LEU A 256 13.97 -2.13 -0.05
CA LEU A 256 15.31 -1.66 0.31
C LEU A 256 16.29 -2.82 0.41
N TYR A 257 17.58 -2.54 0.25
CA TYR A 257 18.59 -3.59 0.23
C TYR A 257 18.73 -4.33 1.56
N HIS A 258 18.97 -5.63 1.46
CA HIS A 258 19.16 -6.54 2.58
C HIS A 258 20.53 -7.21 2.50
N ASP A 259 21.15 -7.46 3.66
CA ASP A 259 22.24 -8.42 3.74
C ASP A 259 21.65 -9.84 3.84
N LEU A 260 22.39 -10.81 3.32
CA LEU A 260 22.03 -12.24 3.32
C LEU A 260 23.01 -12.98 4.20
N PHE A 261 22.49 -13.78 5.15
CA PHE A 261 23.30 -14.60 6.03
C PHE A 261 22.76 -16.02 6.13
N GLN A 262 23.63 -16.95 6.52
CA GLN A 262 23.26 -18.30 6.93
C GLN A 262 23.90 -18.64 8.27
N VAL A 263 23.16 -19.35 9.12
CA VAL A 263 23.72 -20.09 10.25
C VAL A 263 23.60 -21.57 9.90
N ASP A 264 24.71 -22.26 9.76
CA ASP A 264 24.74 -23.66 9.30
C ASP A 264 25.81 -24.43 10.09
N GLY A 265 25.39 -25.46 10.83
CA GLY A 265 26.27 -26.24 11.70
C GLY A 265 27.01 -25.41 12.75
N GLY A 266 26.39 -24.32 13.24
CA GLY A 266 27.01 -23.37 14.17
C GLY A 266 27.99 -22.38 13.53
N VAL A 267 28.11 -22.35 12.20
CA VAL A 267 28.95 -21.41 11.46
C VAL A 267 28.08 -20.31 10.85
N LEU A 268 28.41 -19.05 11.17
CA LEU A 268 27.81 -17.89 10.54
C LEU A 268 28.49 -17.61 9.18
N LYS A 269 27.68 -17.41 8.14
CA LYS A 269 28.13 -17.16 6.77
C LYS A 269 27.43 -15.94 6.18
N GLU A 270 28.13 -15.13 5.41
CA GLU A 270 27.56 -14.13 4.50
C GLU A 270 27.20 -14.79 3.17
N GLY A 271 26.06 -14.40 2.59
CA GLY A 271 25.64 -14.77 1.25
C GLY A 271 26.03 -13.71 0.22
N LEU A 272 26.76 -14.17 -0.79
CA LEU A 272 27.12 -13.42 -2.00
C LEU A 272 26.25 -13.88 -3.16
N VAL A 273 25.95 -12.97 -4.10
CA VAL A 273 25.16 -13.27 -5.30
C VAL A 273 25.88 -12.81 -6.56
N SER A 274 25.92 -13.67 -7.58
CA SER A 274 26.17 -13.25 -8.95
C SER A 274 24.82 -13.03 -9.65
N VAL A 275 24.58 -11.79 -10.07
CA VAL A 275 23.35 -11.39 -10.75
C VAL A 275 23.48 -11.64 -12.24
N GLY A 276 22.49 -12.30 -12.83
CA GLY A 276 22.50 -12.61 -14.26
C GLY A 276 21.12 -12.68 -14.87
N SER A 277 21.09 -12.83 -16.19
CA SER A 277 19.89 -13.02 -16.99
C SER A 277 19.94 -14.36 -17.71
N LYS A 278 18.78 -14.94 -18.01
CA LYS A 278 18.62 -16.13 -18.88
C LYS A 278 18.88 -15.84 -20.37
N ARG A 279 19.19 -14.60 -20.76
CA ARG A 279 19.63 -14.24 -22.12
C ARG A 279 21.15 -14.32 -22.22
N ALA A 280 21.66 -14.48 -23.44
CA ALA A 280 23.11 -14.43 -23.69
C ALA A 280 23.68 -13.02 -23.51
N GLU A 281 22.90 -11.99 -23.85
CA GLU A 281 23.29 -10.58 -23.78
C GLU A 281 22.14 -9.70 -23.28
N GLU A 282 22.48 -8.66 -22.52
CA GLU A 282 21.57 -7.60 -22.07
C GLU A 282 22.21 -6.23 -22.42
N PRO A 283 21.81 -5.61 -23.55
CA PRO A 283 22.45 -4.36 -24.01
C PRO A 283 22.30 -3.18 -23.05
N ASP A 284 21.16 -3.12 -22.35
CA ASP A 284 20.94 -2.20 -21.22
C ASP A 284 20.90 -3.03 -19.93
N PRO A 285 21.98 -3.03 -19.12
CA PRO A 285 22.02 -3.81 -17.89
C PRO A 285 21.05 -3.28 -16.81
N LEU A 286 20.42 -2.12 -17.03
CA LEU A 286 19.42 -1.53 -16.14
C LEU A 286 18.00 -1.60 -16.71
N ASP A 287 17.77 -2.33 -17.81
CA ASP A 287 16.43 -2.60 -18.34
C ASP A 287 15.58 -3.36 -17.30
N PRO A 288 14.49 -2.77 -16.78
CA PRO A 288 13.65 -3.42 -15.77
C PRO A 288 13.06 -4.76 -16.22
N GLU A 289 12.90 -5.00 -17.53
CA GLU A 289 12.41 -6.27 -18.03
C GLU A 289 13.34 -7.45 -17.70
N ILE A 290 14.62 -7.17 -17.37
CA ILE A 290 15.58 -8.17 -16.88
C ILE A 290 15.03 -8.90 -15.63
N ILE A 291 14.27 -8.21 -14.78
CA ILE A 291 13.74 -8.76 -13.53
C ILE A 291 12.88 -10.03 -13.79
N LYS A 292 12.16 -10.08 -14.92
CA LYS A 292 11.33 -11.24 -15.31
C LYS A 292 12.13 -12.47 -15.75
N ARG A 293 13.44 -12.31 -15.97
CA ARG A 293 14.33 -13.32 -16.55
C ARG A 293 15.64 -13.47 -15.78
N LEU A 294 15.63 -13.13 -14.49
CA LEU A 294 16.78 -13.29 -13.60
C LEU A 294 17.28 -14.74 -13.55
N ASN A 295 18.61 -14.87 -13.45
CA ASN A 295 19.37 -16.09 -13.26
C ASN A 295 20.49 -15.80 -12.24
N ASN A 296 20.09 -15.78 -10.97
CA ASN A 296 20.98 -15.48 -9.85
C ASN A 296 21.64 -16.76 -9.35
N ILE A 297 22.93 -16.67 -9.01
CA ILE A 297 23.71 -17.77 -8.41
C ILE A 297 24.23 -17.27 -7.07
N PHE A 298 24.11 -18.09 -6.03
CA PHE A 298 24.51 -17.74 -4.67
C PHE A 298 25.75 -18.51 -4.21
N LYS A 299 26.53 -17.88 -3.34
CA LYS A 299 27.70 -18.46 -2.66
C LYS A 299 27.68 -18.00 -1.22
N TYR A 300 28.17 -18.83 -0.30
CA TYR A 300 28.22 -18.49 1.12
C TYR A 300 29.64 -18.58 1.65
N GLU A 301 30.08 -17.56 2.39
CA GLU A 301 31.43 -17.46 2.95
C GLU A 301 31.37 -17.23 4.46
N GLN A 302 32.25 -17.88 5.23
CA GLN A 302 32.27 -17.75 6.67
C GLN A 302 32.62 -16.32 7.11
N ILE A 303 31.90 -15.84 8.13
CA ILE A 303 32.13 -14.54 8.79
C ILE A 303 32.09 -14.72 10.32
N ASP A 304 32.33 -13.63 11.04
CA ASP A 304 32.15 -13.55 12.50
C ASP A 304 30.97 -12.64 12.89
N GLU A 305 30.63 -12.66 14.17
CA GLU A 305 29.55 -11.85 14.76
C GLU A 305 29.81 -10.33 14.74
N ALA A 306 31.04 -9.90 14.44
CA ALA A 306 31.47 -8.50 14.38
C ALA A 306 31.53 -7.97 12.93
N TYR A 307 30.81 -8.60 12.00
CA TYR A 307 30.74 -8.26 10.58
C TYR A 307 30.58 -6.76 10.26
N TYR A 308 29.73 -6.05 11.00
CA TYR A 308 29.48 -4.62 10.78
C TYR A 308 30.51 -3.70 11.46
N GLY A 309 31.53 -4.26 12.11
CA GLY A 309 32.58 -3.54 12.84
C GLY A 309 32.09 -2.89 14.14
N GLU A 310 33.02 -2.26 14.87
CA GLU A 310 32.73 -1.64 16.17
C GLU A 310 31.82 -0.41 16.07
N ALA A 311 31.69 0.20 14.90
CA ALA A 311 30.88 1.40 14.68
C ALA A 311 29.37 1.12 14.68
N ARG A 312 28.93 -0.12 14.43
CA ARG A 312 27.52 -0.53 14.36
C ARG A 312 27.21 -1.70 15.29
N PRO A 313 27.40 -1.54 16.62
CA PRO A 313 27.24 -2.62 17.58
C PRO A 313 25.82 -3.21 17.58
N HIS A 314 24.79 -2.39 17.36
CA HIS A 314 23.39 -2.86 17.33
C HIS A 314 23.07 -3.71 16.09
N CYS A 315 23.77 -3.53 14.98
CA CYS A 315 23.66 -4.41 13.82
C CYS A 315 24.36 -5.76 14.08
N ASN A 316 25.54 -5.75 14.70
CA ASN A 316 26.23 -6.98 15.14
C ASN A 316 25.39 -7.78 16.13
N ASN A 317 24.64 -7.09 17.01
CA ASN A 317 23.75 -7.74 17.98
C ASN A 317 22.64 -8.58 17.32
N ILE A 318 22.22 -8.24 16.10
CA ILE A 318 21.28 -9.05 15.32
C ILE A 318 21.93 -10.39 14.95
N LEU A 319 23.16 -10.35 14.45
CA LEU A 319 23.91 -11.56 14.07
C LEU A 319 24.16 -12.45 15.29
N LYS A 320 24.59 -11.87 16.41
CA LYS A 320 24.75 -12.57 17.68
C LYS A 320 23.48 -13.27 18.14
N TRP A 321 22.35 -12.58 18.04
CA TRP A 321 21.06 -13.14 18.42
C TRP A 321 20.73 -14.38 17.60
N TYR A 322 20.89 -14.32 16.28
CA TYR A 322 20.59 -15.46 15.40
C TYR A 322 21.62 -16.58 15.51
N HIS A 323 22.90 -16.25 15.69
CA HIS A 323 23.97 -17.24 15.85
C HIS A 323 23.76 -18.07 17.13
N GLU A 324 23.36 -17.42 18.23
CA GLU A 324 23.00 -18.10 19.48
C GLU A 324 21.69 -18.90 19.36
N TYR A 325 20.67 -18.34 18.68
CA TYR A 325 19.34 -18.96 18.59
C TYR A 325 19.33 -20.23 17.74
N PHE A 326 20.06 -20.26 16.62
CA PHE A 326 20.15 -21.42 15.75
C PHE A 326 21.32 -22.31 16.16
N ASP A 327 21.05 -23.23 17.09
CA ASP A 327 22.05 -24.15 17.61
C ASP A 327 22.69 -25.04 16.52
N PRO A 328 23.90 -25.60 16.75
CA PRO A 328 24.59 -26.44 15.76
C PRO A 328 23.88 -27.75 15.39
N ALA A 329 22.92 -28.20 16.19
CA ALA A 329 22.12 -29.40 15.93
C ALA A 329 20.81 -29.09 15.16
N SER A 330 20.48 -27.81 15.00
CA SER A 330 19.33 -27.34 14.24
C SER A 330 19.52 -27.51 12.73
N SER A 331 18.44 -27.37 11.97
CA SER A 331 18.46 -27.36 10.51
C SER A 331 19.16 -26.14 9.88
N GLY A 332 19.83 -25.31 10.69
CA GLY A 332 20.34 -24.01 10.30
C GLY A 332 19.23 -23.03 9.93
N ALA A 333 19.62 -21.88 9.40
CA ALA A 333 18.71 -20.83 8.96
C ALA A 333 19.32 -19.96 7.86
N THR A 334 18.46 -19.46 6.96
CA THR A 334 18.79 -18.35 6.05
C THR A 334 18.09 -17.08 6.52
N ILE A 335 18.86 -16.03 6.75
CA ILE A 335 18.40 -14.80 7.37
C ILE A 335 18.67 -13.64 6.43
N LEU A 336 17.64 -12.84 6.15
CA LEU A 336 17.79 -11.53 5.55
C LEU A 336 17.80 -10.48 6.66
N VAL A 337 18.80 -9.59 6.66
CA VAL A 337 18.84 -8.43 7.55
C VAL A 337 18.50 -7.19 6.72
N PRO A 338 17.42 -6.44 7.04
CA PRO A 338 16.96 -5.29 6.26
C PRO A 338 17.85 -4.06 6.52
N ILE A 339 19.13 -4.16 6.15
CA ILE A 339 20.16 -3.19 6.49
C ILE A 339 19.91 -1.83 5.84
N GLY A 340 19.29 -1.79 4.66
CA GLY A 340 18.85 -0.55 4.01
C GLY A 340 17.78 0.18 4.82
N ALA A 341 16.78 -0.55 5.31
CA ALA A 341 15.74 0.01 6.19
C ALA A 341 16.33 0.50 7.52
N MET A 342 17.22 -0.29 8.14
CA MET A 342 17.89 0.11 9.40
C MET A 342 18.72 1.37 9.23
N SER A 343 19.46 1.48 8.12
CA SER A 343 20.28 2.67 7.83
C SER A 343 19.41 3.89 7.50
N ALA A 344 18.25 3.73 6.85
CA ALA A 344 17.29 4.80 6.66
C ALA A 344 16.68 5.28 7.99
N ILE A 345 16.26 4.33 8.84
CA ILE A 345 15.74 4.58 10.18
C ILE A 345 16.76 5.37 11.02
N GLU A 346 18.02 4.99 10.97
CA GLU A 346 19.12 5.65 11.66
C GLU A 346 19.28 7.12 11.23
N ARG A 347 19.38 7.37 9.93
CA ARG A 347 19.55 8.74 9.40
C ARG A 347 18.33 9.62 9.69
N LEU A 348 17.11 9.06 9.63
CA LEU A 348 15.89 9.79 9.96
C LEU A 348 15.72 10.00 11.47
N ALA A 349 16.12 9.04 12.30
CA ALA A 349 16.16 9.21 13.76
C ALA A 349 17.09 10.35 14.16
N ALA A 350 18.23 10.48 13.47
CA ALA A 350 19.23 11.51 13.74
C ALA A 350 18.71 12.94 13.49
N LEU A 351 17.61 13.14 12.77
CA LEU A 351 16.96 14.45 12.61
C LEU A 351 16.37 14.99 13.93
N SER A 352 16.01 14.10 14.85
CA SER A 352 15.38 14.42 16.12
C SER A 352 16.31 14.24 17.31
N LYS A 353 16.21 15.16 18.27
CA LYS A 353 16.90 15.02 19.56
C LYS A 353 16.21 14.05 20.53
N ASN A 354 14.93 13.78 20.32
CA ASN A 354 14.04 13.22 21.35
C ASN A 354 13.37 11.90 20.93
N GLY A 355 14.01 11.10 20.09
CA GLY A 355 13.55 9.74 19.76
C GLY A 355 12.79 9.64 18.43
N LEU A 356 12.20 8.47 18.22
CA LEU A 356 11.60 8.04 16.94
C LEU A 356 10.40 7.13 17.21
N VAL A 357 9.33 7.29 16.44
CA VAL A 357 8.24 6.31 16.33
C VAL A 357 8.13 5.84 14.88
N VAL A 358 8.08 4.55 14.65
CA VAL A 358 7.95 3.97 13.30
C VAL A 358 6.69 3.13 13.21
N LEU A 359 5.91 3.31 12.15
CA LEU A 359 4.87 2.39 11.71
C LEU A 359 5.24 1.82 10.35
N SER A 360 5.32 0.49 10.27
CA SER A 360 5.74 -0.19 9.05
C SER A 360 4.77 -1.31 8.71
N GLY A 361 4.41 -1.42 7.43
CA GLY A 361 3.52 -2.44 6.91
C GLY A 361 4.11 -3.10 5.67
N ASP A 362 4.58 -4.34 5.78
CA ASP A 362 5.23 -5.07 4.69
C ASP A 362 4.90 -6.56 4.71
N LYS A 363 5.22 -7.24 3.61
CA LYS A 363 5.36 -8.70 3.61
C LYS A 363 6.61 -9.06 4.41
N GLY A 364 6.45 -9.85 5.45
CA GLY A 364 7.58 -10.15 6.32
C GLY A 364 7.26 -11.17 7.40
N ASN A 365 8.29 -11.49 8.19
CA ASN A 365 8.23 -12.40 9.32
C ASN A 365 8.81 -11.72 10.57
N ASN A 366 8.13 -11.90 11.70
CA ASN A 366 8.60 -11.49 13.02
C ASN A 366 8.82 -12.70 13.96
N ASN A 367 8.47 -13.91 13.52
CA ASN A 367 8.80 -15.15 14.21
C ASN A 367 10.15 -15.68 13.69
N PRO A 368 11.18 -15.83 14.54
CA PRO A 368 12.49 -16.32 14.13
C PRO A 368 12.46 -17.76 13.59
N ASP A 369 11.52 -18.60 14.01
CA ASP A 369 11.42 -19.98 13.51
C ASP A 369 11.05 -20.07 12.02
N HIS A 370 10.48 -19.01 11.43
CA HIS A 370 10.19 -18.96 10.00
C HIS A 370 11.45 -18.87 9.11
N PHE A 371 12.63 -18.64 9.71
CA PHE A 371 13.90 -18.60 8.99
C PHE A 371 14.65 -19.94 9.01
N ARG A 372 14.09 -20.99 9.65
CA ARG A 372 14.71 -22.32 9.71
C ARG A 372 14.90 -22.93 8.32
N GLY A 373 16.03 -23.59 8.17
CA GLY A 373 16.45 -24.24 6.93
C GLY A 373 17.44 -23.38 6.15
N VAL A 374 18.41 -24.06 5.56
CA VAL A 374 19.44 -23.44 4.72
C VAL A 374 18.98 -23.51 3.27
N SER A 375 18.65 -22.37 2.69
CA SER A 375 18.28 -22.23 1.27
C SER A 375 18.66 -20.85 0.74
N ASP A 376 18.68 -20.70 -0.59
CA ASP A 376 18.77 -19.38 -1.21
C ASP A 376 17.52 -18.54 -0.91
N PRO A 377 17.64 -17.21 -0.81
CA PRO A 377 16.51 -16.35 -0.50
C PRO A 377 15.51 -16.34 -1.66
N HIS A 378 14.22 -16.39 -1.32
CA HIS A 378 13.16 -16.21 -2.31
C HIS A 378 13.04 -14.74 -2.71
N ILE A 379 13.15 -14.46 -4.00
CA ILE A 379 12.93 -13.14 -4.61
C ILE A 379 11.59 -13.18 -5.34
N ALA A 380 10.60 -12.45 -4.82
CA ALA A 380 9.28 -12.38 -5.44
C ALA A 380 9.28 -11.36 -6.57
N VAL A 381 8.99 -11.80 -7.80
CA VAL A 381 8.98 -10.95 -9.01
C VAL A 381 7.56 -10.48 -9.36
N HIS A 382 7.39 -9.17 -9.57
CA HIS A 382 6.13 -8.49 -9.89
C HIS A 382 6.36 -7.23 -10.74
N GLY A 383 6.88 -7.35 -11.97
CA GLY A 383 7.32 -6.17 -12.74
C GLY A 383 8.62 -5.56 -12.17
N SER A 384 8.61 -5.23 -10.88
CA SER A 384 9.78 -5.10 -9.99
C SER A 384 10.05 -6.43 -9.25
N PHE A 385 10.75 -6.38 -8.12
CA PHE A 385 10.83 -7.48 -7.16
C PHE A 385 10.72 -7.00 -5.72
N SER A 386 10.60 -7.95 -4.80
CA SER A 386 10.61 -7.73 -3.35
C SER A 386 11.19 -8.96 -2.64
N VAL A 387 11.67 -8.77 -1.41
CA VAL A 387 12.06 -9.86 -0.49
C VAL A 387 11.26 -9.77 0.81
N MET A 388 11.19 -10.86 1.58
CA MET A 388 10.45 -10.84 2.85
C MET A 388 11.21 -10.01 3.90
N VAL A 389 10.53 -9.02 4.50
CA VAL A 389 11.10 -8.21 5.57
C VAL A 389 11.27 -9.04 6.84
N ASN A 390 12.46 -8.99 7.41
CA ASN A 390 12.73 -9.57 8.72
C ASN A 390 12.40 -8.55 9.82
N TYR A 391 11.13 -8.50 10.22
CA TYR A 391 10.65 -7.63 11.30
C TYR A 391 11.23 -8.01 12.66
N HIS A 392 11.60 -9.27 12.85
CA HIS A 392 12.29 -9.73 14.06
C HIS A 392 13.65 -9.05 14.22
N ALA A 393 14.47 -9.01 13.17
CA ALA A 393 15.76 -8.32 13.18
C ALA A 393 15.63 -6.81 13.50
N ILE A 394 14.59 -6.15 12.95
CA ILE A 394 14.29 -4.75 13.30
C ILE A 394 13.90 -4.65 14.78
N GLY A 395 13.12 -5.60 15.33
CA GLY A 395 12.81 -5.67 16.75
C GLY A 395 14.05 -5.78 17.64
N VAL A 396 14.98 -6.68 17.30
CA VAL A 396 16.29 -6.81 17.99
C VAL A 396 17.07 -5.49 17.94
N TYR A 397 17.10 -4.82 16.78
CA TYR A 397 17.76 -3.52 16.63
C TYR A 397 17.17 -2.45 17.57
N PHE A 398 15.85 -2.30 17.61
CA PHE A 398 15.23 -1.32 18.52
C PHE A 398 15.44 -1.68 19.99
N ALA A 399 15.33 -2.96 20.35
CA ALA A 399 15.53 -3.41 21.73
C ALA A 399 16.97 -3.23 22.21
N SER A 400 17.97 -3.50 21.37
CA SER A 400 19.38 -3.29 21.72
C SER A 400 19.73 -1.80 21.95
N ARG A 401 18.95 -0.89 21.35
CA ARG A 401 19.04 0.57 21.56
C ARG A 401 18.23 1.12 22.73
N GLY A 402 17.59 0.26 23.53
CA GLY A 402 16.75 0.69 24.66
C GLY A 402 15.28 1.00 24.28
N GLY A 403 14.91 0.82 23.02
CA GLY A 403 13.55 0.92 22.52
C GLY A 403 12.76 -0.38 22.63
N PHE A 404 11.66 -0.48 21.89
CA PHE A 404 10.85 -1.71 21.80
C PHE A 404 10.10 -1.80 20.47
N ALA A 405 9.60 -3.00 20.18
CA ALA A 405 8.75 -3.30 19.04
C ALA A 405 7.39 -3.84 19.50
N LEU A 406 6.35 -3.56 18.73
CA LEU A 406 5.04 -4.20 18.77
C LEU A 406 4.79 -4.79 17.39
N HIS A 407 4.52 -6.09 17.32
CA HIS A 407 4.28 -6.79 16.05
C HIS A 407 2.85 -7.32 15.99
N SER A 408 2.26 -7.35 14.79
CA SER A 408 1.07 -8.16 14.53
C SER A 408 1.39 -9.66 14.70
N PRO A 409 0.68 -10.42 15.56
CA PRO A 409 1.03 -11.80 15.89
C PRO A 409 0.62 -12.84 14.83
N GLN A 410 -0.22 -12.48 13.85
CA GLN A 410 -0.77 -13.42 12.86
C GLN A 410 0.35 -14.03 12.00
N GLU A 411 0.57 -15.35 12.06
CA GLU A 411 1.67 -16.00 11.33
C GLU A 411 1.46 -16.05 9.82
N GLU A 412 0.25 -16.43 9.38
CA GLU A 412 -0.12 -16.44 7.96
C GLU A 412 -0.76 -15.09 7.59
N ALA A 413 0.08 -14.09 7.33
CA ALA A 413 -0.36 -12.74 6.98
C ALA A 413 0.15 -12.31 5.59
N SER A 414 -0.73 -11.71 4.78
CA SER A 414 -0.35 -11.02 3.54
C SER A 414 0.33 -9.68 3.81
N LEU A 415 0.11 -9.10 4.99
CA LEU A 415 0.73 -7.89 5.48
C LEU A 415 0.98 -8.03 6.99
N LYS A 416 2.23 -7.90 7.41
CA LYS A 416 2.59 -7.71 8.82
C LYS A 416 2.72 -6.22 9.08
N VAL A 417 2.13 -5.76 10.17
CA VAL A 417 2.27 -4.38 10.64
C VAL A 417 3.03 -4.38 11.96
N SER A 418 4.02 -3.51 12.06
CA SER A 418 4.82 -3.33 13.28
C SER A 418 4.92 -1.86 13.66
N ALA A 419 4.90 -1.61 14.97
CA ALA A 419 5.24 -0.31 15.54
C ALA A 419 6.56 -0.41 16.31
N PHE A 420 7.44 0.57 16.15
CA PHE A 420 8.71 0.63 16.84
C PHE A 420 8.89 1.97 17.53
N VAL A 421 9.48 1.99 18.72
CA VAL A 421 9.70 3.23 19.48
C VAL A 421 11.12 3.27 20.01
N LEU A 422 11.85 4.35 19.70
CA LEU A 422 13.04 4.79 20.41
C LEU A 422 12.65 5.96 21.33
N PRO A 423 12.69 5.79 22.67
CA PRO A 423 12.48 6.91 23.59
C PRO A 423 13.63 7.93 23.52
N ALA A 424 13.46 9.11 24.12
CA ALA A 424 14.50 10.15 24.13
C ALA A 424 15.80 9.71 24.82
N SER A 425 15.74 8.73 25.73
CA SER A 425 16.90 8.14 26.39
C SER A 425 17.49 6.93 25.66
N ALA A 426 17.06 6.66 24.42
CA ALA A 426 17.58 5.54 23.65
C ALA A 426 19.08 5.73 23.36
N ALA A 427 19.82 4.63 23.34
CA ALA A 427 21.24 4.67 23.02
C ALA A 427 21.45 5.14 21.57
N GLY A 428 22.48 5.94 21.38
CA GLY A 428 23.01 6.27 20.06
C GLY A 428 23.41 5.00 19.29
N GLU A 429 23.50 5.09 17.97
CA GLU A 429 23.84 3.92 17.15
C GLU A 429 25.26 3.40 17.46
N SER A 430 26.23 4.30 17.66
CA SER A 430 27.60 3.94 18.01
C SER A 430 27.84 3.80 19.52
N GLU A 431 26.80 3.97 20.35
CA GLU A 431 26.94 3.81 21.79
C GLU A 431 26.94 2.33 22.17
N ALA A 432 27.91 1.96 23.02
CA ALA A 432 28.02 0.62 23.57
C ALA A 432 26.76 0.26 24.38
N PRO A 433 26.33 -1.01 24.37
CA PRO A 433 25.08 -1.41 25.01
C PRO A 433 25.07 -1.10 26.50
N SER A 434 24.01 -0.46 27.00
CA SER A 434 23.77 -0.36 28.46
C SER A 434 23.13 -1.64 29.03
N SER A 435 22.46 -2.42 28.18
CA SER A 435 21.86 -3.72 28.52
C SER A 435 22.70 -4.88 27.97
N THR A 436 22.97 -5.89 28.78
CA THR A 436 23.65 -7.12 28.32
C THR A 436 22.81 -7.82 27.26
N MET A 437 23.38 -8.06 26.06
CA MET A 437 22.71 -8.79 24.96
C MET A 437 22.09 -10.12 25.40
N THR A 438 22.66 -10.75 26.43
CA THR A 438 22.12 -11.94 27.09
C THR A 438 20.66 -11.79 27.55
N GLU A 439 20.22 -10.58 27.91
CA GLU A 439 18.82 -10.30 28.31
C GLU A 439 17.84 -10.30 27.12
N LEU A 440 18.35 -10.17 25.88
CA LEU A 440 17.54 -10.12 24.67
C LEU A 440 17.43 -11.48 23.95
N TYR A 441 18.19 -12.50 24.38
CA TYR A 441 18.15 -13.81 23.72
C TYR A 441 16.87 -14.58 24.01
N GLY A 442 16.41 -15.35 23.01
CA GLY A 442 15.15 -16.11 23.05
C GLY A 442 13.98 -15.22 23.49
N ASP A 443 13.18 -15.71 24.43
CA ASP A 443 12.03 -14.99 25.01
C ASP A 443 12.40 -13.68 25.75
N GLY A 444 13.69 -13.42 25.96
CA GLY A 444 14.20 -12.20 26.58
C GLY A 444 13.85 -10.94 25.77
N LEU A 445 13.84 -11.04 24.44
CA LEU A 445 13.43 -9.96 23.54
C LEU A 445 11.97 -9.54 23.80
N ASP A 446 11.05 -10.50 23.75
CA ASP A 446 9.62 -10.25 23.93
C ASP A 446 9.31 -9.68 25.31
N LYS A 447 9.89 -10.26 26.37
CA LYS A 447 9.76 -9.75 27.75
C LYS A 447 10.27 -8.32 27.89
N THR A 448 11.38 -8.00 27.22
CA THR A 448 11.96 -6.65 27.23
C THR A 448 11.06 -5.67 26.49
N CYS A 449 10.58 -6.03 25.31
CA CYS A 449 9.64 -5.22 24.53
C CYS A 449 8.35 -4.97 25.30
N GLU A 450 7.74 -6.02 25.88
CA GLU A 450 6.54 -5.92 26.70
C GLU A 450 6.75 -4.97 27.88
N LYS A 451 7.81 -5.18 28.68
CA LYS A 451 8.14 -4.34 29.84
C LYS A 451 8.31 -2.86 29.47
N ARG A 452 8.97 -2.57 28.34
CA ARG A 452 9.20 -1.19 27.89
C ARG A 452 7.93 -0.56 27.32
N SER A 453 7.09 -1.34 26.63
CA SER A 453 5.80 -0.90 26.09
C SER A 453 4.80 -0.47 27.19
N LEU A 454 4.97 -0.92 28.44
CA LEU A 454 4.15 -0.49 29.58
C LEU A 454 4.28 1.02 29.89
N LYS A 455 5.35 1.67 29.41
CA LYS A 455 5.50 3.13 29.50
C LYS A 455 4.66 3.89 28.46
N PHE A 456 4.08 3.18 27.50
CA PHE A 456 3.23 3.69 26.44
C PHE A 456 1.88 2.95 26.42
N PRO A 457 1.11 3.01 27.52
CA PRO A 457 -0.10 2.20 27.66
C PRO A 457 -1.19 2.53 26.63
N HIS A 458 -1.29 3.78 26.17
CA HIS A 458 -2.28 4.15 25.16
C HIS A 458 -1.84 3.68 23.78
N LEU A 459 -0.57 3.87 23.41
CA LEU A 459 -0.02 3.34 22.16
C LEU A 459 -0.21 1.82 22.08
N THR A 460 0.16 1.09 23.14
CA THR A 460 0.08 -0.38 23.18
C THR A 460 -1.37 -0.86 23.09
N ALA A 461 -2.31 -0.19 23.78
CA ALA A 461 -3.74 -0.52 23.68
C ALA A 461 -4.27 -0.24 22.26
N ALA A 462 -3.95 0.92 21.69
CA ALA A 462 -4.37 1.26 20.33
C ALA A 462 -3.77 0.32 19.29
N PHE A 463 -2.50 -0.07 19.43
CA PHE A 463 -1.89 -1.07 18.54
C PHE A 463 -2.63 -2.41 18.62
N ARG A 464 -2.98 -2.86 19.84
CA ARG A 464 -3.77 -4.08 20.01
C ARG A 464 -5.13 -3.96 19.31
N ASP A 465 -5.86 -2.88 19.50
CA ASP A 465 -7.22 -2.74 18.98
C ASP A 465 -7.26 -2.49 17.47
N GLU A 466 -6.33 -1.69 16.97
CA GLU A 466 -6.33 -1.19 15.60
C GLU A 466 -5.54 -2.09 14.63
N ILE A 467 -4.55 -2.84 15.13
CA ILE A 467 -3.67 -3.69 14.32
C ILE A 467 -3.83 -5.18 14.63
N VAL A 468 -3.94 -5.56 15.91
CA VAL A 468 -3.96 -6.98 16.31
C VAL A 468 -5.36 -7.60 16.28
N SER A 469 -6.36 -6.92 16.85
CA SER A 469 -7.71 -7.46 17.04
C SER A 469 -8.50 -7.62 15.74
N PHE A 470 -8.52 -6.57 14.91
CA PHE A 470 -9.05 -6.61 13.54
C PHE A 470 -8.31 -5.57 12.70
N GLY A 471 -7.18 -6.01 12.13
CA GLY A 471 -6.20 -5.14 11.52
C GLY A 471 -6.30 -5.03 10.00
N PRO A 472 -5.35 -4.32 9.37
CA PRO A 472 -5.29 -4.16 7.92
C PRO A 472 -5.24 -5.48 7.13
N ASN A 473 -4.53 -6.50 7.65
CA ASN A 473 -4.51 -7.84 7.06
C ASN A 473 -5.89 -8.51 7.09
N ASP A 474 -6.58 -8.48 8.24
CA ASP A 474 -7.90 -9.11 8.39
C ASP A 474 -8.95 -8.43 7.49
N PHE A 475 -8.90 -7.11 7.38
CA PHE A 475 -9.74 -6.36 6.46
C PHE A 475 -9.51 -6.77 5.00
N PHE A 476 -8.24 -6.92 4.60
CA PHE A 476 -7.88 -7.37 3.26
C PHE A 476 -8.35 -8.80 2.98
N VAL A 477 -8.12 -9.73 3.90
CA VAL A 477 -8.58 -11.13 3.78
C VAL A 477 -10.10 -11.18 3.69
N MET A 478 -10.81 -10.48 4.56
CA MET A 478 -12.27 -10.44 4.56
C MET A 478 -12.84 -9.89 3.25
N GLN A 479 -12.26 -8.81 2.73
CA GLN A 479 -12.65 -8.24 1.44
C GLN A 479 -12.40 -9.23 0.29
N LYS A 480 -11.24 -9.89 0.27
CA LYS A 480 -10.86 -10.87 -0.73
C LYS A 480 -11.83 -12.05 -0.72
N SER A 481 -12.02 -12.70 0.44
CA SER A 481 -12.94 -13.83 0.57
C SER A 481 -14.39 -13.48 0.24
N THR A 482 -14.84 -12.26 0.57
CA THR A 482 -16.19 -11.82 0.19
C THR A 482 -16.35 -11.63 -1.32
N LYS A 483 -15.28 -11.31 -2.05
CA LYS A 483 -15.31 -11.13 -3.52
C LYS A 483 -15.07 -12.43 -4.28
N GLU A 484 -14.14 -13.25 -3.82
CA GLU A 484 -13.63 -14.40 -4.56
C GLU A 484 -14.28 -15.73 -4.12
N ASP A 485 -14.48 -15.91 -2.80
CA ASP A 485 -14.99 -17.18 -2.27
C ASP A 485 -16.52 -17.21 -2.22
N ALA A 486 -17.16 -16.05 -2.04
CA ALA A 486 -18.61 -15.94 -2.06
C ALA A 486 -19.14 -15.91 -3.50
N LYS A 487 -19.92 -16.93 -3.90
CA LYS A 487 -20.54 -17.02 -5.23
C LYS A 487 -21.33 -15.76 -5.63
N ALA A 488 -22.01 -15.14 -4.67
CA ALA A 488 -22.70 -13.86 -4.82
C ALA A 488 -22.92 -13.23 -3.43
N PRO A 489 -22.08 -12.29 -2.98
CA PRO A 489 -22.28 -11.66 -1.68
C PRO A 489 -23.57 -10.82 -1.68
N SER A 490 -24.23 -10.77 -0.51
CA SER A 490 -25.45 -9.97 -0.35
C SER A 490 -25.13 -8.47 -0.29
N LEU A 491 -26.06 -7.63 -0.74
CA LEU A 491 -25.97 -6.18 -0.62
C LEU A 491 -25.70 -5.71 0.82
N LYS A 492 -26.30 -6.38 1.82
CA LYS A 492 -26.06 -6.07 3.24
C LYS A 492 -24.61 -6.32 3.66
N ALA A 493 -24.02 -7.43 3.21
CA ALA A 493 -22.62 -7.76 3.50
C ALA A 493 -21.68 -6.76 2.82
N VAL A 494 -21.94 -6.41 1.55
CA VAL A 494 -21.18 -5.38 0.83
C VAL A 494 -21.29 -4.02 1.52
N LEU A 495 -22.50 -3.61 1.96
CA LEU A 495 -22.67 -2.36 2.69
C LEU A 495 -21.98 -2.35 4.05
N ALA A 496 -21.92 -3.49 4.74
CA ALA A 496 -21.13 -3.61 5.97
C ALA A 496 -19.64 -3.42 5.69
N LEU A 497 -19.11 -4.03 4.62
CA LEU A 497 -17.72 -3.82 4.19
C LEU A 497 -17.44 -2.37 3.75
N MET A 498 -18.38 -1.72 3.06
CA MET A 498 -18.28 -0.31 2.69
C MET A 498 -18.23 0.59 3.93
N LYS A 499 -19.05 0.33 4.95
CA LYS A 499 -19.02 1.09 6.21
C LYS A 499 -17.71 0.83 6.97
N LEU A 500 -17.26 -0.43 7.01
CA LEU A 500 -16.02 -0.84 7.66
C LEU A 500 -14.80 -0.19 7.01
N SER A 501 -14.77 -0.11 5.68
CA SER A 501 -13.69 0.57 4.96
C SER A 501 -13.72 2.08 5.17
N GLY A 502 -14.85 2.67 5.55
CA GLY A 502 -15.01 4.12 5.59
C GLY A 502 -15.39 4.70 4.23
N TRP A 503 -16.12 3.92 3.42
CA TRP A 503 -16.57 4.24 2.07
C TRP A 503 -15.41 4.42 1.09
N ASP A 504 -14.50 3.45 1.07
CA ASP A 504 -13.36 3.42 0.17
C ASP A 504 -13.77 3.24 -1.32
N PRO A 505 -13.23 4.05 -2.26
CA PRO A 505 -13.55 3.94 -3.69
C PRO A 505 -13.13 2.62 -4.33
N ASP A 506 -12.02 2.01 -3.92
CA ASP A 506 -11.59 0.74 -4.51
C ASP A 506 -12.48 -0.41 -4.00
N VAL A 507 -12.94 -0.35 -2.75
CA VAL A 507 -13.93 -1.30 -2.22
C VAL A 507 -15.25 -1.14 -2.95
N PHE A 508 -15.73 0.10 -3.15
CA PHE A 508 -16.91 0.37 -3.97
C PHE A 508 -16.77 -0.23 -5.37
N TYR A 509 -15.66 0.06 -6.05
CA TYR A 509 -15.43 -0.38 -7.41
C TYR A 509 -15.31 -1.91 -7.50
N LYS A 510 -14.68 -2.56 -6.51
CA LYS A 510 -14.57 -4.02 -6.42
C LYS A 510 -15.95 -4.70 -6.32
N PHE A 511 -16.91 -4.09 -5.62
CA PHE A 511 -18.25 -4.63 -5.41
C PHE A 511 -19.35 -3.92 -6.24
N ARG A 512 -18.98 -3.14 -7.25
CA ARG A 512 -19.93 -2.34 -8.05
C ARG A 512 -21.07 -3.15 -8.65
N ASP A 513 -20.79 -4.35 -9.17
CA ASP A 513 -21.82 -5.20 -9.78
C ASP A 513 -22.90 -5.59 -8.77
N VAL A 514 -22.51 -5.94 -7.54
CA VAL A 514 -23.44 -6.27 -6.45
C VAL A 514 -24.30 -5.06 -6.09
N LEU A 515 -23.69 -3.88 -6.00
CA LEU A 515 -24.41 -2.63 -5.72
C LEU A 515 -25.40 -2.30 -6.84
N LEU A 516 -24.98 -2.40 -8.10
CA LEU A 516 -25.80 -2.10 -9.27
C LEU A 516 -26.95 -3.09 -9.46
N ASP A 517 -26.70 -4.38 -9.25
CA ASP A 517 -27.70 -5.43 -9.51
C ASP A 517 -28.73 -5.54 -8.37
N GLN A 518 -28.30 -5.36 -7.12
CA GLN A 518 -29.16 -5.62 -5.95
C GLN A 518 -29.81 -4.36 -5.37
N SER A 519 -29.23 -3.17 -5.54
CA SER A 519 -29.81 -1.93 -4.96
C SER A 519 -31.18 -1.54 -5.56
N PRO A 520 -31.44 -1.67 -6.88
CA PRO A 520 -32.72 -1.28 -7.47
C PRO A 520 -33.93 -2.05 -6.93
N THR A 521 -33.75 -3.32 -6.58
CA THR A 521 -34.80 -4.21 -6.06
C THR A 521 -34.79 -4.32 -4.54
N ALA A 522 -33.85 -3.65 -3.86
CA ALA A 522 -33.73 -3.66 -2.41
C ALA A 522 -34.91 -2.95 -1.72
N THR A 523 -35.09 -3.27 -0.43
CA THR A 523 -36.06 -2.56 0.43
C THR A 523 -35.75 -1.06 0.49
N ALA A 524 -36.76 -0.22 0.69
CA ALA A 524 -36.60 1.24 0.77
C ALA A 524 -35.54 1.68 1.79
N LYS A 525 -35.47 1.03 2.97
CA LYS A 525 -34.45 1.30 3.98
C LYS A 525 -33.04 1.02 3.47
N LEU A 526 -32.84 -0.10 2.77
CA LEU A 526 -31.54 -0.47 2.24
C LEU A 526 -31.10 0.44 1.09
N LYS A 527 -32.04 0.93 0.27
CA LYS A 527 -31.77 1.97 -0.73
C LYS A 527 -31.26 3.26 -0.08
N GLN A 528 -31.86 3.66 1.04
CA GLN A 528 -31.40 4.84 1.80
C GLN A 528 -29.98 4.64 2.36
N ASP A 529 -29.67 3.46 2.89
CA ASP A 529 -28.30 3.12 3.33
C ASP A 529 -27.27 3.23 2.20
N VAL A 530 -27.63 2.79 0.98
CA VAL A 530 -26.77 2.95 -0.21
C VAL A 530 -26.60 4.44 -0.51
N MET A 531 -27.70 5.19 -0.69
CA MET A 531 -27.65 6.60 -1.08
C MET A 531 -26.92 7.49 -0.08
N TYR A 532 -27.02 7.19 1.22
CA TYR A 532 -26.26 7.89 2.26
C TYR A 532 -24.74 7.71 2.06
N GLY A 533 -24.31 6.51 1.66
CA GLY A 533 -22.92 6.11 1.51
C GLY A 533 -22.16 6.73 0.35
N ILE A 534 -22.83 6.84 -0.79
CA ILE A 534 -22.19 7.16 -2.08
C ILE A 534 -21.48 8.52 -2.12
N PRO A 535 -22.00 9.61 -1.53
CA PRO A 535 -21.26 10.87 -1.45
C PRO A 535 -19.91 10.74 -0.72
N MET A 536 -19.82 9.86 0.29
CA MET A 536 -18.57 9.60 1.00
C MET A 536 -17.55 8.85 0.14
N VAL A 537 -18.00 7.96 -0.74
CA VAL A 537 -17.13 7.31 -1.75
C VAL A 537 -16.45 8.37 -2.61
N TRP A 538 -17.23 9.31 -3.17
CA TRP A 538 -16.67 10.38 -3.97
C TRP A 538 -15.75 11.31 -3.18
N LYS A 539 -16.10 11.62 -1.92
CA LYS A 539 -15.23 12.41 -1.03
C LYS A 539 -13.87 11.73 -0.82
N ASN A 540 -13.80 10.41 -0.89
CA ASN A 540 -12.59 9.60 -0.76
C ASN A 540 -11.91 9.28 -2.11
N TYR A 541 -12.42 9.80 -3.22
CA TYR A 541 -11.83 9.52 -4.53
C TYR A 541 -10.45 10.18 -4.67
N TYR A 542 -9.47 9.38 -5.09
CA TYR A 542 -8.10 9.79 -5.40
C TYR A 542 -7.80 9.31 -6.82
N ALA A 543 -7.66 10.26 -7.76
CA ALA A 543 -7.50 9.97 -9.18
C ALA A 543 -6.12 9.40 -9.46
N LEU A 544 -6.03 8.08 -9.62
CA LEU A 544 -4.79 7.36 -9.87
C LEU A 544 -4.89 6.52 -11.14
N ASP A 545 -5.90 5.65 -11.20
CA ASP A 545 -6.13 4.73 -12.31
C ASP A 545 -7.07 5.37 -13.34
N LYS A 546 -6.52 5.69 -14.52
CA LYS A 546 -7.25 6.33 -15.63
C LYS A 546 -8.24 5.40 -16.34
N GLU A 547 -8.32 4.13 -15.95
CA GLU A 547 -9.32 3.20 -16.47
C GLU A 547 -10.48 2.98 -15.49
N LYS A 548 -10.36 3.45 -14.24
CA LYS A 548 -11.39 3.32 -13.20
C LYS A 548 -12.26 4.58 -13.09
N ASP A 549 -13.32 4.63 -13.88
CA ASP A 549 -14.30 5.71 -13.81
C ASP A 549 -15.29 5.52 -12.64
N VAL A 550 -14.86 5.92 -11.44
CA VAL A 550 -15.69 5.85 -10.21
C VAL A 550 -16.94 6.72 -10.33
N ALA A 551 -16.84 7.91 -10.96
CA ALA A 551 -17.96 8.81 -11.14
C ALA A 551 -19.06 8.18 -12.01
N PHE A 552 -18.68 7.54 -13.12
CA PHE A 552 -19.61 6.84 -14.00
C PHE A 552 -20.34 5.71 -13.28
N GLU A 553 -19.64 4.89 -12.50
CA GLU A 553 -20.27 3.79 -11.75
C GLU A 553 -21.20 4.30 -10.64
N ILE A 554 -20.87 5.42 -9.99
CA ILE A 554 -21.79 6.12 -9.10
C ILE A 554 -23.04 6.60 -9.85
N GLY A 555 -22.86 7.19 -11.05
CA GLY A 555 -23.96 7.64 -11.89
C GLY A 555 -24.91 6.50 -12.27
N ARG A 556 -24.37 5.32 -12.63
CA ARG A 556 -25.15 4.11 -12.91
C ARG A 556 -25.96 3.65 -11.71
N LEU A 557 -25.38 3.72 -10.52
CA LEU A 557 -26.06 3.33 -9.29
C LEU A 557 -27.22 4.26 -8.97
N TYR A 558 -27.02 5.59 -9.05
CA TYR A 558 -28.12 6.55 -8.85
C TYR A 558 -29.22 6.39 -9.91
N TYR A 559 -28.86 6.12 -11.17
CA TYR A 559 -29.84 5.84 -12.22
C TYR A 559 -30.71 4.63 -11.85
N GLY A 560 -30.10 3.53 -11.40
CA GLY A 560 -30.81 2.33 -10.93
C GLY A 560 -31.68 2.56 -9.70
N LEU A 561 -31.37 3.59 -8.91
CA LEU A 561 -32.16 4.04 -7.75
C LEU A 561 -33.25 5.07 -8.10
N HIS A 562 -33.38 5.45 -9.39
CA HIS A 562 -34.27 6.49 -9.90
C HIS A 562 -33.93 7.92 -9.45
N GLU A 563 -32.71 8.15 -8.96
CA GLU A 563 -32.18 9.45 -8.57
C GLU A 563 -31.50 10.14 -9.77
N TYR A 564 -32.30 10.47 -10.78
CA TYR A 564 -31.80 10.92 -12.08
C TYR A 564 -30.97 12.22 -12.05
N ASN A 565 -31.26 13.12 -11.10
CA ASN A 565 -30.47 14.35 -10.94
C ASN A 565 -29.04 14.04 -10.47
N SER A 566 -28.92 13.19 -9.46
CA SER A 566 -27.63 12.73 -8.95
C SER A 566 -26.88 11.95 -10.01
N ALA A 567 -27.57 11.07 -10.75
CA ALA A 567 -26.98 10.34 -11.87
C ALA A 567 -26.36 11.29 -12.92
N LEU A 568 -27.12 12.30 -13.37
CA LEU A 568 -26.64 13.30 -14.33
C LEU A 568 -25.44 14.10 -13.80
N ALA A 569 -25.44 14.47 -12.52
CA ALA A 569 -24.32 15.18 -11.90
C ALA A 569 -23.04 14.33 -11.95
N TYR A 570 -23.12 13.05 -11.60
CA TYR A 570 -21.96 12.15 -11.62
C TYR A 570 -21.52 11.75 -13.03
N TYR A 571 -22.43 11.62 -14.00
CA TYR A 571 -22.04 11.45 -15.41
C TYR A 571 -21.34 12.69 -15.97
N THR A 572 -21.74 13.88 -15.51
CA THR A 572 -21.04 15.12 -15.86
C THR A 572 -19.63 15.13 -15.26
N LEU A 573 -19.46 14.73 -14.00
CA LEU A 573 -18.14 14.57 -13.37
C LEU A 573 -17.27 13.55 -14.11
N SER A 574 -17.82 12.38 -14.47
CA SER A 574 -17.14 11.38 -15.31
C SER A 574 -16.65 11.99 -16.62
N SER A 575 -17.49 12.77 -17.31
CA SER A 575 -17.12 13.41 -18.57
C SER A 575 -16.05 14.50 -18.41
N GLN A 576 -15.99 15.16 -17.24
CA GLN A 576 -14.96 16.16 -16.90
C GLN A 576 -13.62 15.50 -16.59
N GLU A 577 -13.62 14.42 -15.82
CA GLU A 577 -12.41 13.73 -15.36
C GLU A 577 -11.80 12.82 -16.44
N MET A 578 -12.65 12.06 -17.14
CA MET A 578 -12.23 11.00 -18.08
C MET A 578 -12.33 11.44 -19.55
N GLY A 579 -12.90 12.63 -19.79
CA GLY A 579 -13.29 13.08 -21.11
C GLY A 579 -14.64 12.52 -21.56
N LYS A 580 -15.17 13.09 -22.64
CA LYS A 580 -16.47 12.70 -23.19
C LYS A 580 -16.43 11.27 -23.72
N HIS A 581 -17.40 10.46 -23.32
CA HIS A 581 -17.55 9.09 -23.77
C HIS A 581 -18.98 8.79 -24.23
N HIS A 582 -19.09 7.97 -25.29
CA HIS A 582 -20.39 7.64 -25.90
C HIS A 582 -21.34 6.94 -24.92
N VAL A 583 -20.81 6.06 -24.06
CA VAL A 583 -21.62 5.36 -23.04
C VAL A 583 -22.12 6.33 -21.95
N THR A 584 -21.29 7.28 -21.51
CA THR A 584 -21.69 8.29 -20.52
C THR A 584 -22.79 9.18 -21.09
N SER A 585 -22.60 9.69 -22.31
CA SER A 585 -23.60 10.50 -23.03
C SER A 585 -24.91 9.74 -23.22
N HIS A 586 -24.85 8.45 -23.58
CA HIS A 586 -26.03 7.61 -23.70
C HIS A 586 -26.80 7.49 -22.37
N ASN A 587 -26.09 7.25 -21.25
CA ASN A 587 -26.74 7.15 -19.94
C ASN A 587 -27.32 8.49 -19.45
N MET A 588 -26.71 9.62 -19.80
CA MET A 588 -27.31 10.94 -19.58
C MET A 588 -28.60 11.12 -20.37
N GLY A 589 -28.63 10.66 -21.63
CA GLY A 589 -29.84 10.64 -22.46
C GLY A 589 -30.97 9.81 -21.83
N LEU A 590 -30.64 8.65 -21.25
CA LEU A 590 -31.61 7.83 -20.51
C LEU A 590 -32.17 8.58 -19.29
N CYS A 591 -31.34 9.31 -18.53
CA CYS A 591 -31.80 10.11 -17.40
C CYS A 591 -32.78 11.21 -17.85
N HIS A 592 -32.43 11.98 -18.88
CA HIS A 592 -33.30 13.03 -19.42
C HIS A 592 -34.61 12.48 -19.96
N TYR A 593 -34.56 11.33 -20.64
CA TYR A 593 -35.76 10.63 -21.11
C TYR A 593 -36.68 10.22 -19.94
N SER A 594 -36.12 9.62 -18.87
CA SER A 594 -36.87 9.27 -17.66
C SER A 594 -37.51 10.49 -16.98
N LYS A 595 -36.86 11.66 -17.08
CA LYS A 595 -37.37 12.96 -16.59
C LYS A 595 -38.32 13.67 -17.57
N LYS A 596 -38.66 13.06 -18.71
CA LYS A 596 -39.52 13.64 -19.78
C LYS A 596 -38.94 14.90 -20.44
N GLN A 597 -37.62 15.06 -20.41
CA GLN A 597 -36.88 16.13 -21.07
C GLN A 597 -36.39 15.63 -22.43
N LEU A 598 -37.32 15.49 -23.38
CA LEU A 598 -37.07 14.78 -24.63
C LEU A 598 -36.01 15.47 -25.52
N GLU A 599 -35.99 16.80 -25.56
CA GLU A 599 -35.01 17.57 -26.33
C GLU A 599 -33.59 17.32 -25.82
N LEU A 600 -33.38 17.42 -24.50
CA LEU A 600 -32.09 17.13 -23.87
C LEU A 600 -31.69 15.66 -24.07
N ALA A 601 -32.65 14.74 -23.97
CA ALA A 601 -32.40 13.32 -24.24
C ALA A 601 -31.92 13.10 -25.68
N ALA A 602 -32.55 13.75 -26.67
CA ALA A 602 -32.13 13.68 -28.06
C ALA A 602 -30.71 14.21 -28.25
N THR A 603 -30.37 15.37 -27.67
CA THR A 603 -29.01 15.93 -27.72
C THR A 603 -27.97 14.95 -27.17
N CYS A 604 -28.23 14.32 -26.03
CA CYS A 604 -27.32 13.34 -25.45
C CYS A 604 -27.16 12.07 -26.31
N PHE A 605 -28.25 11.57 -26.93
CA PHE A 605 -28.16 10.42 -27.82
C PHE A 605 -27.48 10.75 -29.16
N GLU A 606 -27.64 11.98 -29.66
CA GLU A 606 -26.88 12.48 -30.82
C GLU A 606 -25.39 12.54 -30.51
N GLU A 607 -25.00 13.11 -29.35
CA GLU A 607 -23.61 13.14 -28.90
C GLU A 607 -23.05 11.72 -28.75
N ALA A 608 -23.80 10.81 -28.13
CA ALA A 608 -23.39 9.41 -27.98
C ALA A 608 -23.14 8.73 -29.34
N TYR A 609 -24.03 8.95 -30.32
CA TYR A 609 -23.90 8.38 -31.65
C TYR A 609 -22.75 9.02 -32.45
N ALA A 610 -22.55 10.33 -32.32
CA ALA A 610 -21.45 11.05 -32.96
C ALA A 610 -20.08 10.60 -32.43
N LEU A 611 -19.97 10.36 -31.11
CA LEU A 611 -18.76 9.83 -30.47
C LEU A 611 -18.46 8.38 -30.90
N ASN A 612 -19.49 7.57 -31.17
CA ASN A 612 -19.33 6.21 -31.69
C ASN A 612 -20.51 5.79 -32.58
N HIS A 613 -20.33 5.89 -33.89
CA HIS A 613 -21.36 5.55 -34.90
C HIS A 613 -21.74 4.06 -34.91
N SER A 614 -20.91 3.19 -34.34
CA SER A 614 -21.22 1.75 -34.20
C SER A 614 -22.14 1.44 -33.01
N TYR A 615 -22.35 2.40 -32.10
CA TYR A 615 -23.14 2.21 -30.89
C TYR A 615 -24.65 2.27 -31.15
N GLN A 616 -25.19 1.17 -31.69
CA GLN A 616 -26.58 1.07 -32.16
C GLN A 616 -27.63 1.46 -31.10
N LYS A 617 -27.35 1.23 -29.81
CA LYS A 617 -28.25 1.62 -28.71
C LYS A 617 -28.58 3.12 -28.75
N ALA A 618 -27.59 3.98 -29.02
CA ALA A 618 -27.83 5.42 -29.12
C ALA A 618 -28.69 5.78 -30.32
N ALA A 619 -28.45 5.16 -31.48
CA ALA A 619 -29.27 5.38 -32.68
C ALA A 619 -30.74 4.98 -32.47
N THR A 620 -30.98 3.82 -31.86
CA THR A 620 -32.34 3.35 -31.54
C THR A 620 -33.07 4.30 -30.60
N TRP A 621 -32.39 4.75 -29.54
CA TRP A 621 -32.99 5.69 -28.59
C TRP A 621 -33.20 7.08 -29.21
N LEU A 622 -32.28 7.56 -30.03
CA LEU A 622 -32.44 8.82 -30.76
C LEU A 622 -33.66 8.78 -31.69
N GLN A 623 -33.83 7.70 -32.46
CA GLN A 623 -34.99 7.52 -33.32
C GLN A 623 -36.30 7.54 -32.52
N ARG A 624 -36.32 6.84 -31.38
CA ARG A 624 -37.47 6.82 -30.48
C ARG A 624 -37.82 8.21 -29.95
N VAL A 625 -36.84 8.94 -29.43
CA VAL A 625 -37.07 10.28 -28.88
C VAL A 625 -37.50 11.27 -29.97
N ARG A 626 -36.89 11.23 -31.15
CA ARG A 626 -37.30 12.08 -32.28
C ARG A 626 -38.73 11.78 -32.76
N LYS A 627 -39.16 10.52 -32.70
CA LYS A 627 -40.56 10.14 -32.97
C LYS A 627 -41.50 10.74 -31.92
N GLU A 628 -41.15 10.63 -30.63
CA GLU A 628 -41.96 11.21 -29.54
C GLU A 628 -42.02 12.76 -29.59
N LEU A 629 -40.97 13.41 -30.10
CA LEU A 629 -40.94 14.85 -30.36
C LEU A 629 -41.71 15.29 -31.63
N GLY A 630 -42.19 14.35 -32.45
CA GLY A 630 -42.84 14.67 -33.73
C GLY A 630 -41.88 15.16 -34.83
N ILE A 631 -40.57 14.94 -34.67
CA ILE A 631 -39.53 15.36 -35.63
C ILE A 631 -39.42 14.37 -36.80
N VAL A 632 -39.86 13.12 -36.62
CA VAL A 632 -39.92 12.10 -37.68
C VAL A 632 -41.37 11.89 -38.08
N ALA A 633 -41.73 12.28 -39.31
CA ALA A 633 -43.00 11.92 -39.93
C ALA A 633 -43.07 10.40 -40.17
N ASP A 634 -44.22 9.79 -39.90
CA ASP A 634 -44.45 8.37 -40.18
C ASP A 634 -44.27 8.09 -41.68
N GLY A 635 -43.18 7.39 -42.01
CA GLY A 635 -42.98 6.69 -43.28
C GLY A 635 -41.86 7.24 -44.16
N VAL A 636 -40.72 6.53 -44.20
CA VAL A 636 -40.21 5.91 -45.45
C VAL A 636 -39.52 4.60 -45.07
N ALA A 637 -39.87 3.57 -45.82
CA ALA A 637 -39.41 2.20 -45.73
C ALA A 637 -37.90 2.04 -45.97
N ALA A 638 -37.39 0.91 -45.47
CA ALA A 638 -36.11 0.34 -45.83
C ALA A 638 -35.87 0.28 -47.35
N LEU A 639 -34.59 0.37 -47.76
CA LEU A 639 -33.85 -0.46 -48.75
C LEU A 639 -32.46 0.19 -49.06
N PRO A 640 -31.49 -0.47 -49.72
CA PRO A 640 -30.40 -1.21 -49.09
C PRO A 640 -28.98 -0.74 -49.51
N VAL A 641 -27.98 -1.51 -49.08
CA VAL A 641 -26.52 -1.41 -49.32
C VAL A 641 -26.09 -1.37 -50.81
N GLN A 642 -24.89 -0.79 -51.05
CA GLN A 642 -24.06 -0.66 -52.28
C GLN A 642 -24.42 0.53 -53.21
N THR A 643 -23.49 1.39 -53.66
CA THR A 643 -22.21 1.07 -54.33
C THR A 643 -21.29 2.31 -54.46
N THR A 644 -19.98 2.04 -54.50
CA THR A 644 -18.87 2.72 -55.23
C THR A 644 -18.25 4.05 -54.76
N ILE A 645 -16.95 3.90 -54.48
CA ILE A 645 -15.86 4.88 -54.45
C ILE A 645 -15.57 5.41 -55.86
N THR A 646 -15.38 6.73 -55.97
CA THR A 646 -14.36 7.50 -56.73
C THR A 646 -14.69 8.97 -56.41
N GLY A 647 -13.82 9.88 -55.96
CA GLY A 647 -12.42 10.15 -56.25
C GLY A 647 -12.32 11.68 -56.43
N ILE A 648 -11.20 12.26 -55.98
CA ILE A 648 -10.69 13.63 -56.21
C ILE A 648 -10.74 14.58 -55.01
N GLU A 649 -9.53 14.89 -54.57
CA GLU A 649 -9.11 15.85 -53.57
C GLU A 649 -9.29 17.31 -54.02
N ALA A 650 -9.37 18.17 -53.00
CA ALA A 650 -8.67 19.45 -52.87
C ALA A 650 -9.51 20.75 -52.86
N VAL A 651 -9.10 21.57 -51.87
CA VAL A 651 -9.28 23.01 -51.66
C VAL A 651 -10.57 23.44 -50.96
N VAL A 652 -10.50 23.47 -49.62
CA VAL A 652 -11.38 24.32 -48.79
C VAL A 652 -10.67 25.65 -48.59
N ASP A 653 -11.24 26.68 -49.21
CA ASP A 653 -10.88 28.08 -49.00
C ASP A 653 -11.51 28.57 -47.67
N HIS A 654 -10.67 29.05 -46.77
CA HIS A 654 -11.08 29.61 -45.49
C HIS A 654 -11.55 31.05 -45.69
N GLN A 655 -12.85 31.27 -45.88
CA GLN A 655 -13.49 32.53 -45.44
C GLN A 655 -15.02 32.44 -45.47
N GLN A 656 -15.62 33.00 -44.41
CA GLN A 656 -17.05 33.26 -44.23
C GLN A 656 -17.95 32.05 -43.95
N VAL A 657 -18.12 31.68 -42.68
CA VAL A 657 -19.42 31.81 -41.96
C VAL A 657 -19.13 31.85 -40.45
N GLN A 658 -18.77 33.03 -39.93
CA GLN A 658 -19.08 33.40 -38.56
C GLN A 658 -20.39 34.16 -38.61
N ARG A 659 -21.47 33.59 -38.03
CA ARG A 659 -22.58 34.29 -37.36
C ARG A 659 -23.72 33.30 -37.08
N SER A 660 -23.65 32.65 -35.92
CA SER A 660 -24.79 32.31 -35.03
C SER A 660 -24.41 31.25 -33.98
N ALA A 661 -23.32 31.46 -33.23
CA ALA A 661 -23.09 30.72 -32.00
C ALA A 661 -23.76 31.48 -30.83
N GLY A 662 -25.03 31.18 -30.59
CA GLY A 662 -25.76 31.61 -29.40
C GLY A 662 -25.41 30.71 -28.22
N SER A 663 -24.89 31.33 -27.17
CA SER A 663 -24.52 30.76 -25.87
C SER A 663 -25.62 29.87 -25.26
N LEU A 664 -25.32 28.58 -25.02
CA LEU A 664 -26.00 27.79 -24.00
C LEU A 664 -25.17 27.89 -22.72
N VAL A 665 -25.74 28.63 -21.77
CA VAL A 665 -25.20 28.88 -20.44
C VAL A 665 -25.08 27.54 -19.70
N ALA A 666 -23.86 27.14 -19.37
CA ALA A 666 -23.60 26.11 -18.37
C ALA A 666 -24.08 26.65 -17.02
N HIS A 667 -25.23 26.16 -16.54
CA HIS A 667 -25.56 26.31 -15.12
C HIS A 667 -24.58 25.45 -14.34
N GLN A 668 -23.64 26.13 -13.68
CA GLN A 668 -22.81 25.58 -12.63
C GLN A 668 -23.75 25.16 -11.49
N VAL A 669 -24.17 23.90 -11.50
CA VAL A 669 -24.84 23.30 -10.35
C VAL A 669 -23.76 23.11 -9.30
N LEU A 670 -23.68 24.07 -8.37
CA LEU A 670 -22.95 23.90 -7.13
C LEU A 670 -23.59 22.70 -6.41
N LEU A 671 -22.83 21.63 -6.20
CA LEU A 671 -23.23 20.57 -5.28
C LEU A 671 -23.33 21.20 -3.89
N THR A 672 -24.52 21.64 -3.47
CA THR A 672 -24.81 21.88 -2.05
C THR A 672 -24.89 20.51 -1.38
N MET A 673 -23.72 20.01 -1.00
CA MET A 673 -23.59 18.97 0.01
C MET A 673 -24.06 19.59 1.34
N PRO A 674 -24.93 18.91 2.13
CA PRO A 674 -25.21 19.37 3.48
C PRO A 674 -23.89 19.38 4.28
N ASP A 675 -23.70 20.44 5.06
CA ASP A 675 -22.49 20.84 5.79
C ASP A 675 -21.48 21.71 5.01
N HIS A 676 -21.96 22.85 4.52
CA HIS A 676 -21.16 24.07 4.39
C HIS A 676 -21.88 25.20 5.15
N GLU A 677 -21.60 25.33 6.46
CA GLU A 677 -21.81 26.61 7.13
C GLU A 677 -20.67 27.55 6.70
N ASP A 678 -21.02 28.53 5.87
CA ASP A 678 -20.19 29.69 5.56
C ASP A 678 -20.11 30.59 6.81
N GLU A 679 -19.06 30.46 7.62
CA GLU A 679 -18.67 31.53 8.55
C GLU A 679 -18.03 32.68 7.75
N LYS A 680 -18.88 33.54 7.19
CA LYS A 680 -18.50 34.90 6.80
C LYS A 680 -18.69 35.84 7.99
N THR A 681 -17.69 35.96 8.84
CA THR A 681 -17.62 37.10 9.78
C THR A 681 -17.20 38.35 9.03
N HIS A 682 -18.15 39.26 8.85
CA HIS A 682 -17.93 40.64 8.46
C HIS A 682 -17.02 41.35 9.46
N TRP A 683 -15.92 41.92 8.98
CA TRP A 683 -15.15 42.95 9.69
C TRP A 683 -14.90 44.11 8.76
N SER A 684 -15.49 45.28 9.09
CA SER A 684 -15.05 46.61 8.66
C SER A 684 -15.81 47.69 9.46
N PRO A 685 -15.20 48.88 9.64
CA PRO A 685 -15.20 49.59 10.92
C PRO A 685 -16.24 50.71 10.99
N GLY A 686 -16.94 50.79 12.13
CA GLY A 686 -17.87 51.87 12.45
C GLY A 686 -17.30 52.78 13.54
N VAL A 687 -16.83 53.95 13.11
CA VAL A 687 -16.53 55.11 13.95
C VAL A 687 -17.85 55.67 14.48
N ASP A 688 -18.04 55.69 15.79
CA ASP A 688 -18.85 56.72 16.46
C ASP A 688 -18.62 56.71 17.98
N LEU A 689 -17.84 57.67 18.47
CA LEU A 689 -17.79 58.05 19.87
C LEU A 689 -17.56 59.57 19.94
N GLN A 690 -18.66 60.32 20.07
CA GLN A 690 -18.63 61.67 20.63
C GLN A 690 -19.33 61.70 21.99
N ARG A 691 -18.60 62.33 22.93
CA ARG A 691 -19.01 63.08 24.12
C ARG A 691 -19.02 62.41 25.50
N LYS A 692 -18.11 63.00 26.30
CA LYS A 692 -18.16 63.34 27.74
C LYS A 692 -17.87 62.15 28.66
N GLN A 693 -16.87 62.18 29.54
CA GLN A 693 -16.40 63.26 30.40
C GLN A 693 -14.90 63.12 30.72
N GLU A 694 -14.20 64.25 30.73
CA GLU A 694 -12.92 64.45 31.42
C GLU A 694 -13.13 64.29 32.94
N VAL A 695 -12.13 63.78 33.66
CA VAL A 695 -11.49 64.42 34.84
C VAL A 695 -10.23 63.61 35.21
N GLN A 696 -9.07 64.28 35.04
CA GLN A 696 -7.88 64.36 35.93
C GLN A 696 -7.28 63.07 36.52
N ASN A 697 -5.99 62.95 36.79
CA ASN A 697 -4.72 63.63 36.49
C ASN A 697 -3.68 62.77 37.22
N GLY A 698 -2.45 62.76 36.72
CA GLY A 698 -1.27 62.47 37.54
C GLY A 698 -0.36 61.40 36.95
N THR A 699 0.43 61.73 35.92
CA THR A 699 1.85 62.19 36.02
C THR A 699 2.79 61.08 36.49
N SER A 700 3.63 60.54 35.59
CA SER A 700 4.98 61.05 35.21
C SER A 700 6.02 60.16 35.90
N ASN A 701 7.20 59.82 35.39
CA ASN A 701 8.10 60.14 34.28
C ASN A 701 9.27 59.13 34.52
N VAL A 702 10.18 58.73 33.64
CA VAL A 702 10.69 59.10 32.32
C VAL A 702 11.50 57.89 31.85
#